data_AF-A0A9P1FFQ5-F1
#
_entry.id   AF-A0A9P1FFQ5-F1
#
_cell.length_a   1.000
_cell.length_b   1.000
_cell.length_c   1.000
_cell.angle_alpha   90.00
_cell.angle_beta   90.00
_cell.angle_gamma   90.00
#
_symmetry.space_group_name_H-M   'P 1'
#
loop_
_entity.id
_entity.type
_entity.pdbx_description
1 polymer ?
#
loop_
_entity_poly.entity_id
_entity_poly.type
_entity_poly.pdbx_seq_one_letter_code
_entity_poly.pdbx_strand_id
1 'polypeptide(L)'
;MGALHEGHLSLVDASAAECDFTVASIFVNPTQFAPGEDFEKYPRDLEADAKALAKRGVDLIFAPEVDDMYPENYCTFVNLEGIALPLEGEFRPGHFRGVATIVLKLFNTVSPDRAYFGQKDYQQTLVVRRMVTDLMVPVEVRVCPIVREPDGLAMSSRNAYLDTQARQHALVVPRSLQKVEAMIAQGQRNSASILAEARAMFDDVPNASIDYIALVDPNTLTPVKEVSGRTLAAVAAHIGSTRLIDNRLIDPPGPADSSMLRTIFHIPAEVGGVPTFGFGWLLAVWVVFSIGLLAYLTYRQGFNADTKGWLPILLLVAAGIAWATPNLVDSQGLPIRGFGTMMLLAAVSGIALAVWRAKRMGIDPDLILSMAFVVFIAGIVGARLFYVIEYWDEFQADTLGGTLAELLNVAQGGLVFYGSIIGGAIAFFACTRYYKVPSLALCDVIAPSLAIGLALGRIGCFMNGCCYGATCDLPWAVSFPQGSPPHARQVRDGDLYLHGLKFKEPRDGPAIVAEVEPGSPAEAAGLAAGDQIWRINDFDVDRAYQAQLALLSIYGEGTELDVAVRGEAQPHHWRIEAAEQSLPVQPTQLYSAISAFLLCLLLIAYTPMRRHDGEVIALLATVYPITRFLLEMIRTDEPGVWITGLTISQNISLLLFLGSIALWFYILNQPRGTVLQGPTASTAH
;
A
#
# COMPACT_ATOMS: atom_id res chain seq x y z
N MET A 1 14.31 17.36 -26.71
CA MET A 1 15.34 17.98 -27.58
C MET A 1 15.56 17.19 -28.87
N GLY A 2 14.57 16.45 -29.38
CA GLY A 2 14.77 15.53 -30.51
C GLY A 2 15.58 14.28 -30.17
N ALA A 3 15.78 13.42 -31.17
CA ALA A 3 16.31 12.06 -31.05
C ALA A 3 15.49 11.22 -30.06
N LEU A 4 14.22 11.08 -30.39
CA LEU A 4 13.21 10.47 -29.53
C LEU A 4 13.45 8.98 -29.32
N HIS A 5 13.00 8.49 -28.17
CA HIS A 5 13.05 7.10 -27.75
C HIS A 5 11.80 6.79 -26.91
N GLU A 6 11.58 5.54 -26.51
CA GLU A 6 10.34 5.18 -25.78
C GLU A 6 10.15 5.99 -24.48
N GLY A 7 11.22 6.39 -23.79
CA GLY A 7 11.09 7.33 -22.65
C GLY A 7 10.51 8.71 -22.98
N HIS A 8 10.63 9.20 -24.21
CA HIS A 8 9.93 10.40 -24.66
C HIS A 8 8.51 10.08 -25.13
N LEU A 9 8.34 8.96 -25.84
CA LEU A 9 7.04 8.54 -26.36
C LEU A 9 6.07 8.19 -25.23
N SER A 10 6.55 7.69 -24.09
CA SER A 10 5.72 7.50 -22.89
C SER A 10 5.19 8.81 -22.31
N LEU A 11 5.90 9.94 -22.49
CA LEU A 11 5.39 11.26 -22.09
C LEU A 11 4.28 11.73 -23.03
N VAL A 12 4.41 11.41 -24.32
CA VAL A 12 3.39 11.67 -25.33
C VAL A 12 2.14 10.83 -25.05
N ASP A 13 2.32 9.54 -24.76
CA ASP A 13 1.22 8.64 -24.42
C ASP A 13 0.46 9.14 -23.17
N ALA A 14 1.19 9.59 -22.13
CA ALA A 14 0.59 10.22 -20.95
C ALA A 14 -0.17 11.51 -21.30
N SER A 15 0.41 12.38 -22.14
CA SER A 15 -0.25 13.60 -22.61
C SER A 15 -1.54 13.31 -23.38
N ALA A 16 -1.50 12.34 -24.29
CA ALA A 16 -2.65 11.97 -25.11
C ALA A 16 -3.77 11.31 -24.29
N ALA A 17 -3.43 10.62 -23.19
CA ALA A 17 -4.41 10.04 -22.28
C ALA A 17 -5.10 11.08 -21.39
N GLU A 18 -4.41 12.17 -21.08
CA GLU A 18 -4.83 13.17 -20.09
C GLU A 18 -5.34 14.49 -20.70
N CYS A 19 -5.10 14.74 -21.99
CA CYS A 19 -5.36 16.02 -22.64
C CYS A 19 -6.01 15.85 -24.01
N ASP A 20 -6.90 16.80 -24.36
CA ASP A 20 -7.60 16.81 -25.66
C ASP A 20 -6.71 17.19 -26.85
N PHE A 21 -5.57 17.85 -26.59
CA PHE A 21 -4.63 18.31 -27.61
C PHE A 21 -3.19 18.21 -27.10
N THR A 22 -2.36 17.45 -27.81
CA THR A 22 -0.97 17.17 -27.43
C THR A 22 0.02 17.90 -28.33
N VAL A 23 0.89 18.71 -27.71
CA VAL A 23 1.98 19.44 -28.38
C VAL A 23 3.33 18.86 -27.96
N ALA A 24 4.15 18.49 -28.93
CA ALA A 24 5.54 18.07 -28.70
C ALA A 24 6.51 19.13 -29.22
N SER A 25 7.40 19.64 -28.35
CA SER A 25 8.45 20.56 -28.78
C SER A 25 9.77 19.83 -29.08
N ILE A 26 10.37 20.13 -30.24
CA ILE A 26 11.67 19.63 -30.64
C ILE A 26 12.60 20.81 -30.84
N PHE A 27 13.43 21.07 -29.84
CA PHE A 27 14.42 22.13 -29.87
C PHE A 27 15.67 21.71 -29.09
N VAL A 28 16.84 21.75 -29.74
CA VAL A 28 18.13 21.54 -29.07
C VAL A 28 18.59 22.89 -28.55
N ASN A 29 18.22 23.21 -27.31
CA ASN A 29 18.48 24.52 -26.71
C ASN A 29 19.99 24.76 -26.51
N PRO A 30 20.63 25.75 -27.17
CA PRO A 30 22.06 26.00 -26.98
C PRO A 30 22.40 26.51 -25.58
N THR A 31 21.49 27.23 -24.91
CA THR A 31 21.78 27.92 -23.63
C THR A 31 21.92 26.98 -22.44
N GLN A 32 21.55 25.71 -22.58
CA GLN A 32 21.69 24.69 -21.54
C GLN A 32 22.90 23.77 -21.75
N PHE A 33 23.73 24.02 -22.77
CA PHE A 33 24.98 23.29 -22.98
C PHE A 33 26.17 24.14 -22.54
N ALA A 34 27.08 23.56 -21.76
CA ALA A 34 28.34 24.21 -21.40
C ALA A 34 29.37 24.11 -22.54
N PRO A 35 30.37 25.02 -22.61
CA PRO A 35 31.47 24.90 -23.58
C PRO A 35 32.17 23.54 -23.46
N GLY A 36 32.25 22.80 -24.57
CA GLY A 36 32.84 21.45 -24.60
C GLY A 36 31.86 20.29 -24.37
N GLU A 37 30.58 20.56 -24.07
CA GLU A 37 29.53 19.55 -24.11
C GLU A 37 29.15 19.15 -25.55
N ASP A 38 28.21 18.22 -25.67
CA ASP A 38 27.87 17.55 -26.92
C ASP A 38 26.90 18.33 -27.84
N PHE A 39 26.81 19.66 -27.74
CA PHE A 39 25.84 20.46 -28.54
C PHE A 39 25.98 20.22 -30.06
N GLU A 40 27.20 20.29 -30.59
CA GLU A 40 27.48 20.07 -32.02
C GLU A 40 27.24 18.62 -32.43
N LYS A 41 27.43 17.67 -31.50
CA LYS A 41 27.30 16.23 -31.75
C LYS A 41 25.90 15.69 -31.42
N TYR A 42 25.02 16.51 -30.85
CA TYR A 42 23.71 16.08 -30.41
C TYR A 42 22.89 15.55 -31.61
N PRO A 43 22.32 14.34 -31.53
CA PRO A 43 21.60 13.73 -32.64
C PRO A 43 20.39 14.57 -33.04
N ARG A 44 20.24 14.82 -34.34
CA ARG A 44 19.15 15.60 -34.93
C ARG A 44 18.60 14.85 -36.15
N ASP A 45 17.37 14.35 -36.03
CA ASP A 45 16.62 13.74 -37.13
C ASP A 45 15.13 14.08 -36.97
N LEU A 46 14.79 15.30 -37.38
CA LEU A 46 13.42 15.83 -37.24
C LEU A 46 12.40 14.99 -38.00
N GLU A 47 12.78 14.39 -39.12
CA GLU A 47 11.87 13.56 -39.93
C GLU A 47 11.55 12.24 -39.22
N ALA A 48 12.55 11.56 -38.64
CA ALA A 48 12.34 10.36 -37.85
C ALA A 48 11.52 10.67 -36.58
N ASP A 49 11.86 11.75 -35.88
CA ASP A 49 11.14 12.18 -34.69
C ASP A 49 9.66 12.50 -35.00
N ALA A 50 9.40 13.24 -36.09
CA ALA A 50 8.04 13.57 -36.50
C ALA A 50 7.22 12.32 -36.86
N LYS A 51 7.83 11.33 -37.53
CA LYS A 51 7.17 10.03 -37.80
C LYS A 51 6.86 9.26 -36.53
N ALA A 52 7.74 9.30 -35.53
CA ALA A 52 7.51 8.64 -34.24
C ALA A 52 6.38 9.30 -33.46
N LEU A 53 6.36 10.64 -33.39
CA LEU A 53 5.30 11.41 -32.73
C LEU A 53 3.94 11.25 -33.43
N ALA A 54 3.91 11.28 -34.77
CA ALA A 54 2.67 11.10 -35.53
C ALA A 54 2.02 9.73 -35.26
N LYS A 55 2.82 8.67 -35.05
CA LYS A 55 2.30 7.34 -34.69
C LYS A 55 1.68 7.28 -33.29
N ARG A 56 2.05 8.20 -32.40
CA ARG A 56 1.55 8.32 -31.03
C ARG A 56 0.43 9.37 -30.89
N GLY A 57 -0.07 9.91 -31.99
CA GLY A 57 -1.23 10.81 -31.98
C GLY A 57 -0.92 12.24 -31.51
N VAL A 58 0.31 12.73 -31.69
CA VAL A 58 0.63 14.15 -31.44
C VAL A 58 -0.09 15.04 -32.46
N ASP A 59 -0.79 16.06 -31.97
CA ASP A 59 -1.55 17.01 -32.81
C ASP A 59 -0.65 18.10 -33.43
N LEU A 60 0.35 18.57 -32.68
CA LEU A 60 1.25 19.62 -33.12
C LEU A 60 2.70 19.33 -32.71
N ILE A 61 3.61 19.44 -33.69
CA ILE A 61 5.05 19.44 -33.45
C ILE A 61 5.55 20.87 -33.54
N PHE A 62 6.06 21.41 -32.43
CA PHE A 62 6.67 22.73 -32.38
C PHE A 62 8.21 22.60 -32.48
N ALA A 63 8.76 22.88 -33.66
CA ALA A 63 10.20 22.73 -33.95
C ALA A 63 10.80 24.06 -34.45
N PRO A 64 11.06 25.03 -33.56
CA PRO A 64 11.62 26.34 -33.94
C PRO A 64 13.12 26.24 -34.23
N GLU A 65 13.64 27.21 -35.00
CA GLU A 65 15.08 27.42 -35.14
C GLU A 65 15.65 28.18 -33.95
N VAL A 66 16.99 28.21 -33.83
CA VAL A 66 17.67 28.93 -32.72
C VAL A 66 17.33 30.42 -32.72
N ASP A 67 17.32 31.07 -33.89
CA ASP A 67 17.06 32.50 -34.04
C ASP A 67 15.60 32.87 -33.72
N ASP A 68 14.66 31.93 -33.87
CA ASP A 68 13.26 32.13 -33.46
C ASP A 68 13.12 32.22 -31.92
N MET A 69 13.93 31.43 -31.20
CA MET A 69 13.92 31.40 -29.74
C MET A 69 14.85 32.46 -29.14
N TYR A 70 15.97 32.76 -29.79
CA TYR A 70 17.02 33.65 -29.30
C TYR A 70 17.42 34.66 -30.39
N PRO A 71 16.61 35.71 -30.63
CA PRO A 71 16.92 36.74 -31.63
C PRO A 71 18.19 37.52 -31.28
N GLU A 72 18.69 38.28 -32.24
CA GLU A 72 19.87 39.14 -32.05
C GLU A 72 19.70 40.04 -30.80
N ASN A 73 20.75 40.11 -29.97
CA ASN A 73 20.77 40.85 -28.71
C ASN A 73 19.85 40.29 -27.59
N TYR A 74 19.48 39.00 -27.64
CA TYR A 74 18.76 38.35 -26.54
C TYR A 74 19.50 38.47 -25.20
N CYS A 75 18.83 39.02 -24.18
CA CYS A 75 19.46 39.34 -22.89
C CYS A 75 18.64 38.97 -21.63
N THR A 76 17.49 38.30 -21.79
CA THR A 76 16.61 37.93 -20.67
C THR A 76 16.81 36.47 -20.28
N PHE A 77 16.99 36.17 -18.99
CA PHE A 77 17.18 34.79 -18.53
C PHE A 77 16.48 34.56 -17.20
N VAL A 78 16.05 33.32 -16.97
CA VAL A 78 15.50 32.85 -15.69
C VAL A 78 16.59 32.10 -14.96
N ASN A 79 16.91 32.52 -13.75
CA ASN A 79 17.90 31.87 -12.91
C ASN A 79 17.26 31.43 -11.59
N LEU A 80 17.61 30.24 -11.13
CA LEU A 80 17.17 29.70 -9.84
C LEU A 80 18.36 29.57 -8.90
N GLU A 81 18.12 29.83 -7.62
CA GLU A 81 19.04 29.49 -6.53
C GLU A 81 18.64 28.15 -5.89
N GLY A 82 19.34 27.75 -4.81
CA GLY A 82 18.97 26.57 -4.02
C GLY A 82 19.02 25.27 -4.84
N ILE A 83 17.86 24.68 -5.11
CA ILE A 83 17.71 23.35 -5.75
C ILE A 83 18.37 23.22 -7.14
N ALA A 84 18.70 24.33 -7.80
CA ALA A 84 19.38 24.34 -9.09
C ALA A 84 20.92 24.26 -8.97
N LEU A 85 21.48 24.39 -7.76
CA LEU A 85 22.92 24.46 -7.52
C LEU A 85 23.60 23.10 -7.25
N PRO A 86 23.06 22.17 -6.42
CA PRO A 86 23.74 20.91 -6.14
C PRO A 86 23.66 19.94 -7.32
N LEU A 87 24.36 18.80 -7.24
CA LEU A 87 24.28 17.71 -8.23
C LEU A 87 24.54 18.20 -9.66
N GLU A 88 23.58 18.11 -10.58
CA GLU A 88 23.77 18.53 -11.98
C GLU A 88 24.19 20.01 -12.09
N GLY A 89 23.73 20.87 -11.18
CA GLY A 89 24.06 22.30 -11.18
C GLY A 89 25.54 22.58 -10.91
N GLU A 90 26.17 21.74 -10.08
CA GLU A 90 27.57 21.83 -9.71
C GLU A 90 28.47 21.43 -10.86
N PHE A 91 28.14 20.33 -11.53
CA PHE A 91 28.93 19.78 -12.64
C PHE A 91 28.62 20.44 -13.98
N ARG A 92 27.49 21.16 -14.09
CA ARG A 92 27.06 21.84 -15.32
C ARG A 92 26.64 23.28 -15.04
N PRO A 93 27.60 24.18 -14.72
CA PRO A 93 27.30 25.57 -14.38
C PRO A 93 26.50 26.27 -15.49
N GLY A 94 25.39 26.91 -15.13
CA GLY A 94 24.50 27.60 -16.06
C GLY A 94 23.49 26.70 -16.79
N HIS A 95 23.58 25.37 -16.65
CA HIS A 95 22.66 24.42 -17.28
C HIS A 95 21.19 24.73 -16.95
N PHE A 96 20.85 24.83 -15.66
CA PHE A 96 19.47 25.07 -15.24
C PHE A 96 18.97 26.48 -15.51
N ARG A 97 19.86 27.48 -15.65
CA ARG A 97 19.48 28.80 -16.18
C ARG A 97 19.00 28.68 -17.62
N GLY A 98 19.72 27.91 -18.45
CA GLY A 98 19.31 27.60 -19.82
C GLY A 98 17.98 26.86 -19.87
N VAL A 99 17.82 25.81 -19.05
CA VAL A 99 16.59 25.01 -18.98
C VAL A 99 15.39 25.84 -18.53
N ALA A 100 15.49 26.57 -17.42
CA ALA A 100 14.40 27.41 -16.92
C ALA A 100 13.99 28.47 -17.94
N THR A 101 14.98 29.11 -18.59
CA THR A 101 14.73 30.13 -19.63
C THR A 101 13.97 29.55 -20.82
N ILE A 102 14.41 28.40 -21.36
CA ILE A 102 13.73 27.81 -22.52
C ILE A 102 12.35 27.26 -22.16
N VAL A 103 12.21 26.61 -21.01
CA VAL A 103 10.92 26.04 -20.58
C VAL A 103 9.89 27.14 -20.34
N LEU A 104 10.26 28.26 -19.70
CA LEU A 104 9.35 29.38 -19.53
C LEU A 104 8.92 29.98 -20.88
N LYS A 105 9.85 30.11 -21.84
CA LYS A 105 9.50 30.56 -23.20
C LYS A 105 8.51 29.61 -23.85
N LEU A 106 8.75 28.30 -23.78
CA LEU A 106 7.85 27.29 -24.34
C LEU A 106 6.47 27.33 -23.68
N PHE A 107 6.39 27.52 -22.36
CA PHE A 107 5.10 27.70 -21.67
C PHE A 107 4.37 28.95 -22.11
N ASN A 108 5.07 30.08 -22.30
CA ASN A 108 4.43 31.29 -22.81
C ASN A 108 4.00 31.16 -24.28
N THR A 109 4.70 30.36 -25.08
CA THR A 109 4.38 30.17 -26.51
C THR A 109 3.24 29.18 -26.71
N VAL A 110 3.28 28.03 -26.03
CA VAL A 110 2.31 26.95 -26.19
C VAL A 110 1.09 27.14 -25.28
N SER A 111 1.27 27.79 -24.12
CA SER A 111 0.25 27.95 -23.07
C SER A 111 -0.44 26.64 -22.67
N PRO A 112 0.33 25.60 -22.27
CA PRO A 112 -0.26 24.30 -21.96
C PRO A 112 -0.96 24.29 -20.60
N ASP A 113 -2.04 23.51 -20.44
CA ASP A 113 -2.61 23.24 -19.11
C ASP A 113 -1.71 22.31 -18.29
N ARG A 114 -1.09 21.31 -18.95
CA ARG A 114 -0.20 20.30 -18.37
C ARG A 114 1.09 20.19 -19.16
N ALA A 115 2.21 20.04 -18.46
CA ALA A 115 3.52 19.80 -19.06
C ALA A 115 4.17 18.53 -18.47
N TYR A 116 4.60 17.62 -19.36
CA TYR A 116 5.08 16.28 -19.00
C TYR A 116 6.60 16.22 -19.04
N PHE A 117 7.21 15.77 -17.94
CA PHE A 117 8.65 15.62 -17.80
C PHE A 117 8.99 14.23 -17.26
N GLY A 118 10.11 13.66 -17.71
CA GLY A 118 10.59 12.36 -17.21
C GLY A 118 11.29 12.49 -15.87
N GLN A 119 11.00 11.57 -14.94
CA GLN A 119 11.68 11.46 -13.64
C GLN A 119 13.19 11.21 -13.77
N LYS A 120 13.66 10.72 -14.92
CA LYS A 120 15.08 10.45 -15.20
C LYS A 120 15.95 11.70 -14.97
N ASP A 121 15.44 12.87 -15.34
CA ASP A 121 16.05 14.16 -15.05
C ASP A 121 15.42 14.76 -13.76
N TYR A 122 15.52 14.04 -12.64
CA TYR A 122 14.77 14.35 -11.40
C TYR A 122 14.92 15.80 -10.94
N GLN A 123 16.17 16.28 -10.86
CA GLN A 123 16.46 17.65 -10.47
C GLN A 123 15.86 18.68 -11.43
N GLN A 124 15.81 18.38 -12.74
CA GLN A 124 15.13 19.24 -13.71
C GLN A 124 13.64 19.38 -13.37
N THR A 125 12.98 18.29 -12.98
CA THR A 125 11.56 18.35 -12.60
C THR A 125 11.32 19.23 -11.38
N LEU A 126 12.23 19.21 -10.40
CA LEU A 126 12.17 20.11 -9.24
C LEU A 126 12.39 21.56 -9.63
N VAL A 127 13.40 21.83 -10.47
CA VAL A 127 13.70 23.17 -11.00
C VAL A 127 12.50 23.75 -11.72
N VAL A 128 11.87 22.98 -12.62
CA VAL A 128 10.70 23.42 -13.37
C VAL A 128 9.49 23.64 -12.44
N ARG A 129 9.23 22.71 -11.50
CA ARG A 129 8.14 22.87 -10.51
C ARG A 129 8.32 24.12 -9.65
N ARG A 130 9.54 24.39 -9.21
CA ARG A 130 9.86 25.58 -8.43
C ARG A 130 9.69 26.85 -9.25
N MET A 131 10.20 26.88 -10.48
CA MET A 131 10.01 27.99 -11.40
C MET A 131 8.52 28.30 -11.65
N VAL A 132 7.72 27.26 -11.93
CA VAL A 132 6.26 27.38 -12.14
C VAL A 132 5.58 27.98 -10.90
N THR A 133 5.97 27.51 -9.71
CA THR A 133 5.41 28.00 -8.45
C THR A 133 5.81 29.45 -8.17
N ASP A 134 7.10 29.76 -8.25
CA ASP A 134 7.65 31.07 -7.90
C ASP A 134 7.22 32.18 -8.86
N LEU A 135 7.11 31.84 -10.16
CA LEU A 135 6.67 32.77 -11.19
C LEU A 135 5.17 32.70 -11.46
N MET A 136 4.43 31.90 -10.68
CA MET A 136 2.97 31.71 -10.79
C MET A 136 2.52 31.38 -12.22
N VAL A 137 3.27 30.51 -12.89
CA VAL A 137 2.94 30.07 -14.25
C VAL A 137 1.75 29.09 -14.14
N PRO A 138 0.64 29.30 -14.87
CA PRO A 138 -0.57 28.49 -14.73
C PRO A 138 -0.45 27.15 -15.50
N VAL A 139 0.55 26.35 -15.16
CA VAL A 139 0.86 25.06 -15.82
C VAL A 139 1.01 23.99 -14.74
N GLU A 140 0.34 22.86 -14.89
CA GLU A 140 0.53 21.69 -14.03
C GLU A 140 1.70 20.82 -14.52
N VAL A 141 2.71 20.60 -13.66
CA VAL A 141 3.90 19.81 -14.01
C VAL A 141 3.71 18.33 -13.67
N ARG A 142 3.47 17.51 -14.70
CA ARG A 142 3.37 16.05 -14.63
C ARG A 142 4.75 15.41 -14.72
N VAL A 143 5.08 14.53 -13.78
CA VAL A 143 6.34 13.79 -13.75
C VAL A 143 6.05 12.32 -14.00
N CYS A 144 6.59 11.79 -15.09
CA CYS A 144 6.37 10.40 -15.52
C CYS A 144 7.55 9.50 -15.10
N PRO A 145 7.32 8.21 -14.81
CA PRO A 145 8.37 7.27 -14.41
C PRO A 145 9.51 7.12 -15.41
N ILE A 146 10.65 6.63 -14.94
CA ILE A 146 11.81 6.33 -15.78
C ILE A 146 11.53 5.09 -16.64
N VAL A 147 11.50 5.26 -17.96
CA VAL A 147 11.50 4.12 -18.89
C VAL A 147 12.92 3.57 -19.02
N ARG A 148 13.05 2.25 -18.92
CA ARG A 148 14.32 1.54 -18.95
C ARG A 148 14.36 0.56 -20.12
N GLU A 149 15.57 0.32 -20.63
CA GLU A 149 15.85 -0.79 -21.53
C GLU A 149 15.65 -2.14 -20.78
N PRO A 150 15.48 -3.28 -21.48
CA PRO A 150 15.19 -4.57 -20.84
C PRO A 150 16.23 -5.03 -19.81
N ASP A 151 17.47 -4.53 -19.90
CA ASP A 151 18.56 -4.82 -18.97
C ASP A 151 18.67 -3.80 -17.81
N GLY A 152 17.74 -2.85 -17.74
CA GLY A 152 17.60 -1.89 -16.65
C GLY A 152 18.28 -0.54 -16.87
N LEU A 153 19.03 -0.34 -17.96
CA LEU A 153 19.62 0.96 -18.27
C LEU A 153 18.52 1.99 -18.53
N ALA A 154 18.61 3.18 -17.90
CA ALA A 154 17.67 4.25 -18.17
C ALA A 154 17.77 4.69 -19.65
N MET A 155 16.63 4.81 -20.33
CA MET A 155 16.63 5.22 -21.73
C MET A 155 17.10 6.67 -21.87
N SER A 156 18.01 6.90 -22.81
CA SER A 156 18.58 8.21 -23.11
C SER A 156 19.04 8.25 -24.56
N SER A 157 18.83 9.37 -25.26
CA SER A 157 19.36 9.60 -26.61
C SER A 157 20.88 9.40 -26.67
N ARG A 158 21.58 9.77 -25.59
CA ARG A 158 23.04 9.59 -25.42
C ARG A 158 23.50 8.13 -25.34
N ASN A 159 22.60 7.16 -25.14
CA ASN A 159 22.99 5.73 -25.16
C ASN A 159 23.53 5.32 -26.54
N ALA A 160 23.13 6.02 -27.62
CA ALA A 160 23.62 5.79 -28.97
C ALA A 160 25.13 6.06 -29.14
N TYR A 161 25.77 6.79 -28.23
CA TYR A 161 27.21 7.05 -28.25
C TYR A 161 28.04 5.90 -27.65
N LEU A 162 27.40 4.97 -26.93
CA LEU A 162 28.07 3.85 -26.29
C LEU A 162 28.38 2.78 -27.33
N ASP A 163 29.66 2.42 -27.47
CA ASP A 163 30.02 1.19 -28.18
C ASP A 163 29.56 -0.05 -27.40
N THR A 164 29.70 -1.24 -27.98
CA THR A 164 29.23 -2.48 -27.39
C THR A 164 29.82 -2.76 -26.00
N GLN A 165 31.08 -2.39 -25.76
CA GLN A 165 31.75 -2.62 -24.48
C GLN A 165 31.31 -1.59 -23.44
N ALA A 166 31.32 -0.30 -23.81
CA ALA A 166 30.84 0.79 -22.99
C ALA A 166 29.37 0.60 -22.60
N ARG A 167 28.54 0.03 -23.48
CA ARG A 167 27.12 -0.26 -23.21
C ARG A 167 26.93 -1.33 -22.13
N GLN A 168 27.82 -2.32 -22.05
CA GLN A 168 27.82 -3.32 -20.96
C GLN A 168 28.31 -2.69 -19.65
N HIS A 169 29.36 -1.85 -19.72
CA HIS A 169 29.88 -1.12 -18.57
C HIS A 169 28.85 -0.16 -17.97
N ALA A 170 28.04 0.50 -18.82
CA ALA A 170 26.98 1.42 -18.39
C ALA A 170 25.95 0.79 -17.43
N LEU A 171 25.82 -0.54 -17.41
CA LEU A 171 24.94 -1.24 -16.46
C LEU A 171 25.39 -1.11 -15.00
N VAL A 172 26.62 -0.68 -14.73
CA VAL A 172 27.06 -0.34 -13.36
C VAL A 172 26.19 0.77 -12.75
N VAL A 173 25.69 1.70 -13.58
CA VAL A 173 24.87 2.84 -13.14
C VAL A 173 23.57 2.36 -12.47
N PRO A 174 22.65 1.64 -13.16
CA PRO A 174 21.44 1.14 -12.53
C PRO A 174 21.72 0.07 -11.45
N ARG A 175 22.78 -0.73 -11.58
CA ARG A 175 23.17 -1.72 -10.56
C ARG A 175 23.64 -1.07 -9.26
N SER A 176 24.33 0.06 -9.33
CA SER A 176 24.74 0.82 -8.14
C SER A 176 23.52 1.33 -7.36
N LEU A 177 22.51 1.84 -8.05
CA LEU A 177 21.24 2.27 -7.42
C LEU A 177 20.46 1.09 -6.83
N GLN A 178 20.46 -0.07 -7.50
CA GLN A 178 19.88 -1.31 -6.95
C GLN A 178 20.59 -1.77 -5.67
N LYS A 179 21.93 -1.67 -5.63
CA LYS A 179 22.73 -1.99 -4.45
C LYS A 179 22.41 -1.04 -3.30
N VAL A 180 22.31 0.26 -3.55
CA VAL A 180 21.90 1.28 -2.57
C VAL A 180 20.53 0.95 -1.97
N GLU A 181 19.53 0.68 -2.83
CA GLU A 181 18.18 0.30 -2.40
C GLU A 181 18.17 -0.99 -1.57
N ALA A 182 18.91 -2.02 -1.99
CA ALA A 182 19.02 -3.28 -1.27
C ALA A 182 19.66 -3.10 0.12
N MET A 183 20.70 -2.27 0.23
CA MET A 183 21.35 -1.98 1.52
C MET A 183 20.41 -1.25 2.47
N ILE A 184 19.67 -0.26 1.96
CA ILE A 184 18.65 0.46 2.74
C ILE A 184 17.53 -0.49 3.17
N ALA A 185 17.08 -1.37 2.28
CA ALA A 185 16.09 -2.40 2.60
C ALA A 185 16.57 -3.39 3.67
N GLN A 186 17.88 -3.68 3.71
CA GLN A 186 18.52 -4.55 4.71
C GLN A 186 18.79 -3.86 6.06
N GLY A 187 18.37 -2.61 6.24
CA GLY A 187 18.51 -1.89 7.50
C GLY A 187 19.78 -1.05 7.60
N GLN A 188 20.61 -0.96 6.55
CA GLN A 188 21.70 0.01 6.55
C GLN A 188 21.12 1.42 6.47
N ARG A 189 21.60 2.32 7.32
CA ARG A 189 21.08 3.70 7.43
C ARG A 189 22.16 4.73 7.18
N ASN A 190 23.42 4.43 7.49
CA ASN A 190 24.51 5.39 7.32
C ASN A 190 24.83 5.64 5.84
N SER A 191 24.58 6.86 5.36
CA SER A 191 24.79 7.22 3.96
C SER A 191 26.24 7.08 3.52
N ALA A 192 27.22 7.40 4.38
CA ALA A 192 28.63 7.31 4.01
C ALA A 192 29.04 5.86 3.69
N SER A 193 28.58 4.88 4.49
CA SER A 193 28.80 3.46 4.23
C SER A 193 28.09 2.99 2.95
N ILE A 194 26.83 3.41 2.74
CA ILE A 194 26.06 3.04 1.54
C ILE A 194 26.74 3.59 0.27
N LEU A 195 27.14 4.86 0.31
CA LEU A 195 27.79 5.52 -0.81
C LEU A 195 29.19 4.94 -1.10
N ALA A 196 29.93 4.50 -0.07
CA ALA A 196 31.22 3.84 -0.26
C ALA A 196 31.08 2.52 -1.04
N GLU A 197 30.10 1.69 -0.68
CA GLU A 197 29.79 0.43 -1.39
C GLU A 197 29.32 0.67 -2.82
N ALA A 198 28.47 1.70 -3.04
CA ALA A 198 28.02 2.06 -4.37
C ALA A 198 29.17 2.57 -5.27
N ARG A 199 30.12 3.32 -4.71
CA ARG A 199 31.31 3.82 -5.42
C ARG A 199 32.27 2.69 -5.78
N ALA A 200 32.48 1.74 -4.87
CA ALA A 200 33.36 0.59 -5.11
C ALA A 200 32.97 -0.23 -6.35
N MET A 201 31.68 -0.26 -6.70
CA MET A 201 31.21 -0.95 -7.92
C MET A 201 31.76 -0.37 -9.22
N PHE A 202 32.22 0.88 -9.23
CA PHE A 202 32.78 1.53 -10.41
C PHE A 202 34.29 1.29 -10.56
N ASP A 203 34.99 0.90 -9.49
CA ASP A 203 36.45 0.71 -9.49
C ASP A 203 36.88 -0.39 -10.48
N ASP A 204 36.05 -1.42 -10.63
CA ASP A 204 36.29 -2.55 -11.53
C ASP A 204 35.82 -2.30 -12.98
N VAL A 205 35.32 -1.10 -13.30
CA VAL A 205 34.77 -0.77 -14.61
C VAL A 205 35.74 0.10 -15.41
N PRO A 206 36.40 -0.43 -16.47
CA PRO A 206 37.34 0.33 -17.27
C PRO A 206 36.71 1.58 -17.88
N ASN A 207 37.42 2.70 -17.78
CA ASN A 207 37.01 4.01 -18.30
C ASN A 207 35.68 4.53 -17.74
N ALA A 208 35.30 4.12 -16.52
CA ALA A 208 34.22 4.74 -15.77
C ALA A 208 34.77 5.82 -14.82
N SER A 209 34.11 6.97 -14.75
CA SER A 209 34.41 8.00 -13.74
C SER A 209 33.11 8.58 -13.17
N ILE A 210 33.03 8.66 -11.85
CA ILE A 210 31.85 9.18 -11.14
C ILE A 210 31.98 10.70 -11.01
N ASP A 211 30.96 11.43 -11.42
CA ASP A 211 30.79 12.83 -11.02
C ASP A 211 30.23 12.86 -9.59
N TYR A 212 29.08 12.22 -9.39
CA TYR A 212 28.50 12.04 -8.07
C TYR A 212 27.70 10.74 -7.96
N ILE A 213 27.70 10.18 -6.74
CA ILE A 213 26.65 9.30 -6.23
C ILE A 213 26.22 9.94 -4.91
N ALA A 214 24.93 10.23 -4.79
CA ALA A 214 24.39 11.01 -3.69
C ALA A 214 23.11 10.38 -3.14
N LEU A 215 22.95 10.47 -1.83
CA LEU A 215 21.70 10.25 -1.10
C LEU A 215 21.25 11.61 -0.60
N VAL A 216 20.11 12.08 -1.08
CA VAL A 216 19.62 13.43 -0.80
C VAL A 216 18.13 13.43 -0.46
N ASP A 217 17.69 14.46 0.26
CA ASP A 217 16.26 14.70 0.42
C ASP A 217 15.62 15.01 -0.96
N PRO A 218 14.49 14.35 -1.31
CA PRO A 218 13.90 14.46 -2.64
C PRO A 218 13.27 15.82 -2.96
N ASN A 219 13.07 16.71 -1.98
CA ASN A 219 12.47 18.03 -2.22
C ASN A 219 13.52 19.14 -2.27
N THR A 220 14.57 19.02 -1.46
CA THR A 220 15.60 20.04 -1.26
C THR A 220 16.93 19.71 -1.94
N LEU A 221 17.16 18.43 -2.28
CA LEU A 221 18.43 17.90 -2.78
C LEU A 221 19.62 18.10 -1.82
N THR A 222 19.32 18.27 -0.53
CA THR A 222 20.34 18.34 0.51
C THR A 222 20.85 16.93 0.85
N PRO A 223 22.16 16.71 1.01
CA PRO A 223 22.70 15.41 1.39
C PRO A 223 22.17 14.92 2.73
N VAL A 224 21.69 13.68 2.78
CA VAL A 224 21.26 13.04 4.04
C VAL A 224 22.42 12.25 4.63
N LYS A 225 22.68 12.43 5.93
CA LYS A 225 23.73 11.65 6.65
C LYS A 225 23.24 10.25 6.99
N GLU A 226 21.97 10.11 7.31
CA GLU A 226 21.32 8.87 7.66
C GLU A 226 19.98 8.74 6.91
N VAL A 227 19.70 7.55 6.35
CA VAL A 227 18.51 7.26 5.55
C VAL A 227 17.35 6.86 6.46
N SER A 228 16.67 7.83 7.04
CA SER A 228 15.57 7.61 7.99
C SER A 228 14.18 7.79 7.35
N GLY A 229 14.08 8.44 6.19
CA GLY A 229 12.84 8.66 5.44
C GLY A 229 13.04 8.62 3.93
N ARG A 230 12.00 9.01 3.19
CA ARG A 230 12.01 9.00 1.72
C ARG A 230 13.23 9.75 1.19
N THR A 231 14.09 9.04 0.48
CA THR A 231 15.41 9.53 0.05
C THR A 231 15.57 9.33 -1.45
N LEU A 232 16.15 10.31 -2.13
CA LEU A 232 16.56 10.18 -3.53
C LEU A 232 18.00 9.67 -3.57
N ALA A 233 18.20 8.49 -4.15
CA ALA A 233 19.50 8.04 -4.61
C ALA A 233 19.71 8.50 -6.06
N ALA A 234 20.72 9.33 -6.31
CA ALA A 234 21.04 9.87 -7.63
C ALA A 234 22.50 9.59 -8.00
N VAL A 235 22.74 9.29 -9.27
CA VAL A 235 24.07 9.03 -9.82
C VAL A 235 24.26 9.76 -11.14
N ALA A 236 25.44 10.36 -11.30
CA ALA A 236 25.98 10.78 -12.58
C ALA A 236 27.39 10.23 -12.76
N ALA A 237 27.64 9.59 -13.90
CA ALA A 237 28.93 8.99 -14.21
C ALA A 237 29.22 9.04 -15.71
N HIS A 238 30.49 9.18 -16.06
CA HIS A 238 30.99 9.00 -17.40
C HIS A 238 31.36 7.53 -17.64
N ILE A 239 30.93 7.00 -18.78
CA ILE A 239 31.33 5.68 -19.29
C ILE A 239 31.96 5.93 -20.66
N GLY A 240 33.29 5.84 -20.73
CA GLY A 240 34.04 6.39 -21.86
C GLY A 240 33.83 7.91 -21.95
N SER A 241 33.43 8.42 -23.12
CA SER A 241 33.12 9.84 -23.30
C SER A 241 31.68 10.23 -22.92
N THR A 242 30.81 9.26 -22.63
CA THR A 242 29.37 9.49 -22.49
C THR A 242 29.01 9.68 -21.02
N ARG A 243 28.44 10.84 -20.68
CA ARG A 243 27.91 11.13 -19.35
C ARG A 243 26.47 10.61 -19.23
N LEU A 244 26.24 9.73 -18.27
CA LEU A 244 24.95 9.12 -17.96
C LEU A 244 24.47 9.56 -16.58
N ILE A 245 23.15 9.67 -16.43
CA ILE A 245 22.50 9.95 -15.15
C ILE A 245 21.38 8.93 -14.91
N ASP A 246 21.16 8.59 -13.65
CA ASP A 246 20.04 7.76 -13.21
C ASP A 246 19.67 8.11 -11.77
N ASN A 247 18.45 7.77 -11.35
CA ASN A 247 18.01 7.99 -9.98
C ASN A 247 16.94 6.98 -9.55
N ARG A 248 16.79 6.82 -8.22
CA ARG A 248 15.70 6.08 -7.57
C ARG A 248 15.22 6.82 -6.33
N LEU A 249 13.90 6.93 -6.21
CA LEU A 249 13.26 7.27 -4.94
C LEU A 249 13.18 6.01 -4.10
N ILE A 250 13.68 6.07 -2.88
CA ILE A 250 13.75 4.95 -1.95
C ILE A 250 13.00 5.36 -0.69
N ASP A 251 11.94 4.62 -0.39
CA ASP A 251 11.29 4.67 0.91
C ASP A 251 11.96 3.61 1.78
N PRO A 252 12.78 3.98 2.80
CA PRO A 252 13.34 2.99 3.69
C PRO A 252 12.18 2.20 4.31
N PRO A 253 12.30 0.87 4.47
CA PRO A 253 11.30 0.15 5.24
C PRO A 253 11.20 0.88 6.57
N GLY A 254 9.97 1.30 6.90
CA GLY A 254 9.68 1.80 8.25
C GLY A 254 10.33 0.83 9.22
N PRO A 255 10.89 1.30 10.36
CA PRO A 255 11.73 0.41 11.13
C PRO A 255 10.92 -0.85 11.53
N ALA A 256 11.63 -1.93 11.84
CA ALA A 256 11.15 -3.30 11.87
C ALA A 256 10.05 -3.62 12.91
N ASP A 257 9.33 -2.65 13.48
CA ASP A 257 8.40 -2.87 14.58
C ASP A 257 6.91 -2.64 14.24
N SER A 258 6.59 -1.88 13.18
CA SER A 258 5.17 -1.72 12.78
C SER A 258 4.51 -3.05 12.33
N SER A 259 5.31 -4.01 11.86
CA SER A 259 4.89 -5.39 11.58
C SER A 259 4.88 -6.28 12.82
N MET A 260 5.76 -6.05 13.81
CA MET A 260 5.82 -6.82 15.05
C MET A 260 4.56 -6.61 15.90
N LEU A 261 4.02 -5.39 15.94
CA LEU A 261 2.81 -5.07 16.72
C LEU A 261 1.56 -5.88 16.32
N ARG A 262 1.55 -6.48 15.12
CA ARG A 262 0.42 -7.27 14.59
C ARG A 262 0.72 -8.77 14.50
N THR A 263 1.95 -9.17 14.85
CA THR A 263 2.45 -10.53 14.70
C THR A 263 2.33 -11.25 16.04
N ILE A 264 1.62 -12.39 16.06
CA ILE A 264 1.48 -13.22 17.26
C ILE A 264 2.84 -13.88 17.58
N PHE A 265 3.45 -14.49 16.56
CA PHE A 265 4.77 -15.11 16.63
C PHE A 265 5.35 -15.28 15.22
N HIS A 266 6.65 -15.48 15.15
CA HIS A 266 7.34 -15.84 13.91
C HIS A 266 7.57 -17.35 13.85
N ILE A 267 7.34 -17.93 12.67
CA ILE A 267 7.89 -19.26 12.36
C ILE A 267 9.31 -19.02 11.85
N PRO A 268 10.36 -19.55 12.51
CA PRO A 268 11.74 -19.24 12.18
C PRO A 268 12.07 -19.64 10.74
N ALA A 269 12.86 -18.82 10.04
CA ALA A 269 13.27 -19.08 8.66
C ALA A 269 14.11 -20.36 8.52
N GLU A 270 14.87 -20.72 9.55
CA GLU A 270 15.69 -21.93 9.61
C GLU A 270 15.56 -22.63 10.96
N VAL A 271 15.58 -23.96 10.95
CA VAL A 271 15.61 -24.79 12.15
C VAL A 271 16.75 -25.80 12.01
N GLY A 272 17.77 -25.68 12.86
CA GLY A 272 18.93 -26.57 12.85
C GLY A 272 19.79 -26.47 11.58
N GLY A 273 19.89 -25.27 10.98
CA GLY A 273 20.67 -25.01 9.75
C GLY A 273 20.00 -25.51 8.47
N VAL A 274 18.72 -25.92 8.55
CA VAL A 274 17.90 -26.27 7.39
C VAL A 274 16.79 -25.24 7.26
N PRO A 275 16.54 -24.69 6.05
CA PRO A 275 15.41 -23.81 5.81
C PRO A 275 14.10 -24.45 6.29
N THR A 276 13.25 -23.67 6.93
CA THR A 276 11.90 -24.11 7.29
C THR A 276 10.99 -24.15 6.07
N PHE A 277 11.16 -23.19 5.15
CA PHE A 277 10.34 -22.98 3.96
C PHE A 277 11.07 -23.39 2.67
N GLY A 278 10.36 -23.42 1.54
CA GLY A 278 10.93 -23.86 0.26
C GLY A 278 11.30 -25.34 0.26
N PHE A 279 12.53 -25.66 -0.15
CA PHE A 279 13.10 -27.01 -0.07
C PHE A 279 13.61 -27.33 1.35
N GLY A 280 12.72 -27.18 2.32
CA GLY A 280 13.03 -27.18 3.75
C GLY A 280 12.20 -28.16 4.58
N TRP A 281 12.16 -27.93 5.90
CA TRP A 281 11.39 -28.75 6.84
C TRP A 281 9.90 -28.85 6.50
N LEU A 282 9.27 -27.75 6.07
CA LEU A 282 7.84 -27.74 5.73
C LEU A 282 7.54 -28.68 4.56
N LEU A 283 8.41 -28.70 3.54
CA LEU A 283 8.28 -29.62 2.42
C LEU A 283 8.54 -31.06 2.85
N ALA A 284 9.54 -31.30 3.69
CA ALA A 284 9.85 -32.64 4.21
C ALA A 284 8.67 -33.22 5.01
N VAL A 285 8.09 -32.42 5.92
CA VAL A 285 6.89 -32.80 6.70
C VAL A 285 5.71 -33.07 5.78
N TRP A 286 5.48 -32.22 4.77
CA TRP A 286 4.41 -32.42 3.79
C TRP A 286 4.58 -33.70 2.97
N VAL A 287 5.80 -34.04 2.55
CA VAL A 287 6.10 -35.28 1.82
C VAL A 287 5.83 -36.50 2.70
N VAL A 288 6.28 -36.50 3.95
CA VAL A 288 6.01 -37.59 4.91
C VAL A 288 4.50 -37.74 5.14
N PHE A 289 3.78 -36.64 5.36
CA PHE A 289 2.33 -36.64 5.49
C PHE A 289 1.65 -37.20 4.23
N SER A 290 2.06 -36.75 3.04
CA SER A 290 1.51 -37.19 1.75
C SER A 290 1.70 -38.69 1.53
N ILE A 291 2.88 -39.22 1.84
CA ILE A 291 3.16 -40.68 1.76
C ILE A 291 2.29 -41.43 2.76
N GLY A 292 2.19 -40.96 4.01
CA GLY A 292 1.36 -41.57 5.05
C GLY A 292 -0.12 -41.59 4.69
N LEU A 293 -0.65 -40.48 4.17
CA LEU A 293 -2.03 -40.36 3.71
C LEU A 293 -2.31 -41.31 2.55
N LEU A 294 -1.44 -41.35 1.53
CA LEU A 294 -1.60 -42.25 0.39
C LEU A 294 -1.51 -43.73 0.82
N ALA A 295 -0.60 -44.07 1.73
CA ALA A 295 -0.50 -45.42 2.29
C ALA A 295 -1.78 -45.80 3.06
N TYR A 296 -2.32 -44.89 3.87
CA TYR A 296 -3.56 -45.10 4.61
C TYR A 296 -4.77 -45.27 3.70
N LEU A 297 -4.92 -44.40 2.69
CA LEU A 297 -6.01 -44.49 1.70
C LEU A 297 -5.91 -45.79 0.89
N THR A 298 -4.71 -46.14 0.44
CA THR A 298 -4.45 -47.39 -0.29
C THR A 298 -4.77 -48.61 0.58
N TYR A 299 -4.40 -48.58 1.86
CA TYR A 299 -4.71 -49.67 2.79
C TYR A 299 -6.22 -49.83 3.02
N ARG A 300 -6.97 -48.72 3.14
CA ARG A 300 -8.42 -48.77 3.38
C ARG A 300 -9.27 -49.11 2.15
N GLN A 301 -8.90 -48.61 0.98
CA GLN A 301 -9.79 -48.57 -0.19
C GLN A 301 -9.17 -49.20 -1.44
N GLY A 302 -7.90 -49.63 -1.37
CA GLY A 302 -7.10 -50.04 -2.52
C GLY A 302 -6.62 -48.84 -3.34
N PHE A 303 -5.63 -49.05 -4.21
CA PHE A 303 -5.12 -48.00 -5.09
C PHE A 303 -6.04 -47.80 -6.30
N ASN A 304 -7.18 -47.13 -6.05
CA ASN A 304 -8.26 -46.90 -7.00
C ASN A 304 -8.23 -45.48 -7.60
N ALA A 305 -9.22 -45.13 -8.43
CA ALA A 305 -9.34 -43.80 -9.05
C ALA A 305 -9.42 -42.67 -8.00
N ASP A 306 -10.12 -42.90 -6.89
CA ASP A 306 -10.25 -41.92 -5.81
C ASP A 306 -8.91 -41.66 -5.12
N THR A 307 -8.12 -42.71 -4.86
CA THR A 307 -6.78 -42.57 -4.29
C THR A 307 -5.81 -41.86 -5.25
N LYS A 308 -5.90 -42.14 -6.55
CA LYS A 308 -5.14 -41.42 -7.59
C LYS A 308 -5.53 -39.95 -7.70
N GLY A 309 -6.78 -39.61 -7.41
CA GLY A 309 -7.29 -38.23 -7.40
C GLY A 309 -6.58 -37.31 -6.40
N TRP A 310 -6.00 -37.85 -5.33
CA TRP A 310 -5.23 -37.07 -4.36
C TRP A 310 -3.83 -36.68 -4.85
N LEU A 311 -3.22 -37.46 -5.75
CA LEU A 311 -1.83 -37.25 -6.19
C LEU A 311 -1.58 -35.84 -6.74
N PRO A 312 -2.40 -35.32 -7.68
CA PRO A 312 -2.23 -33.97 -8.21
C PRO A 312 -2.33 -32.89 -7.13
N ILE A 313 -3.23 -33.05 -6.16
CA ILE A 313 -3.42 -32.09 -5.06
C ILE A 313 -2.18 -32.07 -4.17
N LEU A 314 -1.69 -33.24 -3.76
CA LEU A 314 -0.50 -33.36 -2.91
C LEU A 314 0.74 -32.77 -3.58
N LEU A 315 0.90 -33.00 -4.90
CA LEU A 315 1.99 -32.44 -5.70
C LEU A 315 1.87 -30.93 -5.91
N LEU A 316 0.65 -30.41 -6.14
CA LEU A 316 0.40 -28.97 -6.25
C LEU A 316 0.75 -28.24 -4.95
N VAL A 317 0.34 -28.79 -3.80
CA VAL A 317 0.69 -28.22 -2.50
C VAL A 317 2.19 -28.30 -2.26
N ALA A 318 2.85 -29.42 -2.61
CA ALA A 318 4.30 -29.54 -2.51
C ALA A 318 5.03 -28.49 -3.38
N ALA A 319 4.58 -28.26 -4.62
CA ALA A 319 5.13 -27.23 -5.49
C ALA A 319 4.89 -25.83 -4.92
N GLY A 320 3.70 -25.55 -4.39
CA GLY A 320 3.38 -24.30 -3.71
C GLY A 320 4.27 -24.06 -2.49
N ILE A 321 4.51 -25.08 -1.66
CA ILE A 321 5.45 -24.99 -0.54
C ILE A 321 6.86 -24.68 -1.07
N ALA A 322 7.35 -25.44 -2.04
CA ALA A 322 8.72 -25.29 -2.54
C ALA A 322 8.99 -23.93 -3.20
N TRP A 323 8.02 -23.35 -3.90
CA TRP A 323 8.24 -22.16 -4.75
C TRP A 323 7.55 -20.89 -4.26
N ALA A 324 6.41 -20.99 -3.57
CA ALA A 324 5.67 -19.81 -3.11
C ALA A 324 6.07 -19.37 -1.69
N THR A 325 6.35 -20.32 -0.79
CA THR A 325 6.64 -19.99 0.62
C THR A 325 7.95 -19.21 0.84
N PRO A 326 9.04 -19.38 0.07
CA PRO A 326 10.24 -18.55 0.23
C PRO A 326 9.98 -17.06 0.03
N ASN A 327 9.02 -16.70 -0.82
CA ASN A 327 8.67 -15.30 -1.09
C ASN A 327 7.82 -14.67 0.02
N LEU A 328 7.37 -15.46 1.00
CA LEU A 328 6.54 -15.01 2.12
C LEU A 328 7.34 -14.79 3.41
N VAL A 329 8.63 -15.10 3.40
CA VAL A 329 9.51 -15.14 4.58
C VAL A 329 10.39 -13.89 4.61
N ASP A 330 10.44 -13.21 5.75
CA ASP A 330 11.36 -12.10 6.01
C ASP A 330 12.62 -12.58 6.75
N SER A 331 13.51 -11.64 7.11
CA SER A 331 14.76 -11.96 7.81
C SER A 331 14.57 -12.58 9.20
N GLN A 332 13.38 -12.46 9.81
CA GLN A 332 13.04 -13.05 11.10
C GLN A 332 12.23 -14.35 10.96
N GLY A 333 11.63 -14.62 9.80
CA GLY A 333 10.84 -15.81 9.52
C GLY A 333 9.53 -15.52 8.79
N LEU A 334 8.54 -16.38 8.94
CA LEU A 334 7.17 -16.12 8.48
C LEU A 334 6.36 -15.49 9.63
N PRO A 335 5.94 -14.22 9.52
CA PRO A 335 5.13 -13.57 10.56
C PRO A 335 3.70 -14.12 10.55
N ILE A 336 3.27 -14.70 11.67
CA ILE A 336 1.88 -15.12 11.86
C ILE A 336 1.07 -13.96 12.43
N ARG A 337 0.27 -13.32 11.57
CA ARG A 337 -0.49 -12.12 11.91
C ARG A 337 -1.82 -12.44 12.58
N GLY A 338 -2.14 -11.69 13.65
CA GLY A 338 -3.34 -11.90 14.46
C GLY A 338 -4.65 -11.90 13.67
N PHE A 339 -4.83 -10.90 12.81
CA PHE A 339 -6.03 -10.77 11.98
C PHE A 339 -6.22 -11.98 11.04
N GLY A 340 -5.17 -12.40 10.34
CA GLY A 340 -5.22 -13.52 9.41
C GLY A 340 -5.54 -14.84 10.12
N THR A 341 -4.92 -15.08 11.28
CA THR A 341 -5.21 -16.23 12.13
C THR A 341 -6.68 -16.27 12.56
N MET A 342 -7.22 -15.13 13.01
CA MET A 342 -8.62 -15.05 13.42
C MET A 342 -9.61 -15.20 12.24
N MET A 343 -9.26 -14.72 11.05
CA MET A 343 -10.06 -14.97 9.83
C MET A 343 -10.10 -16.45 9.45
N LEU A 344 -8.96 -17.15 9.54
CA LEU A 344 -8.91 -18.59 9.31
C LEU A 344 -9.77 -19.35 10.32
N LEU A 345 -9.65 -19.01 11.61
CA LEU A 345 -10.48 -19.59 12.66
C LEU A 345 -11.96 -19.28 12.45
N ALA A 346 -12.31 -18.07 11.99
CA ALA A 346 -13.68 -17.68 11.66
C ALA A 346 -14.27 -18.56 10.54
N ALA A 347 -13.52 -18.76 9.46
CA ALA A 347 -13.93 -19.61 8.33
C ALA A 347 -14.09 -21.08 8.76
N VAL A 348 -13.09 -21.65 9.43
CA VAL A 348 -13.11 -23.05 9.89
C VAL A 348 -14.26 -23.28 10.88
N SER A 349 -14.43 -22.39 11.87
CA SER A 349 -15.50 -22.51 12.87
C SER A 349 -16.89 -22.33 12.25
N GLY A 350 -17.03 -21.38 11.31
CA GLY A 350 -18.29 -21.16 10.59
C GLY A 350 -18.69 -22.37 9.75
N ILE A 351 -17.77 -22.93 8.96
CA ILE A 351 -18.00 -24.12 8.13
C ILE A 351 -18.30 -25.34 9.02
N ALA A 352 -17.50 -25.58 10.06
CA ALA A 352 -17.70 -26.69 10.98
C ALA A 352 -19.08 -26.62 11.66
N LEU A 353 -19.49 -25.43 12.13
CA LEU A 353 -20.81 -25.23 12.71
C LEU A 353 -21.93 -25.41 11.68
N ALA A 354 -21.74 -24.96 10.44
CA ALA A 354 -22.73 -25.12 9.37
C ALA A 354 -22.94 -26.60 9.03
N VAL A 355 -21.85 -27.36 8.87
CA VAL A 355 -21.88 -28.81 8.63
C VAL A 355 -22.55 -29.55 9.79
N TRP A 356 -22.19 -29.22 11.03
CA TRP A 356 -22.79 -29.83 12.21
C TRP A 356 -24.30 -29.56 12.29
N ARG A 357 -24.73 -28.33 12.01
CA ARG A 357 -26.16 -27.95 11.97
C ARG A 357 -26.90 -28.63 10.84
N ALA A 358 -26.32 -28.65 9.64
CA ALA A 358 -26.87 -29.32 8.47
C ALA A 358 -27.16 -30.80 8.74
N LYS A 359 -26.20 -31.51 9.34
CA LYS A 359 -26.36 -32.92 9.73
C LYS A 359 -27.53 -33.13 10.70
N ARG A 360 -27.71 -32.23 11.68
CA ARG A 360 -28.84 -32.28 12.62
C ARG A 360 -30.19 -31.95 11.98
N MET A 361 -30.18 -31.25 10.86
CA MET A 361 -31.36 -30.87 10.09
C MET A 361 -31.58 -31.77 8.87
N GLY A 362 -30.90 -32.90 8.77
CA GLY A 362 -31.07 -33.85 7.66
C GLY A 362 -30.56 -33.35 6.30
N ILE A 363 -29.76 -32.28 6.26
CA ILE A 363 -29.06 -31.82 5.06
C ILE A 363 -27.74 -32.57 4.94
N ASP A 364 -27.42 -33.00 3.72
CA ASP A 364 -26.13 -33.58 3.38
C ASP A 364 -24.97 -32.61 3.67
N PRO A 365 -24.02 -32.96 4.56
CA PRO A 365 -22.80 -32.20 4.81
C PRO A 365 -22.01 -31.83 3.55
N ASP A 366 -22.00 -32.72 2.54
CA ASP A 366 -21.20 -32.53 1.33
C ASP A 366 -21.74 -31.38 0.48
N LEU A 367 -23.06 -31.15 0.51
CA LEU A 367 -23.70 -29.99 -0.10
C LEU A 367 -23.21 -28.70 0.56
N ILE A 368 -23.15 -28.65 1.89
CA ILE A 368 -22.69 -27.46 2.62
C ILE A 368 -21.23 -27.15 2.30
N LEU A 369 -20.38 -28.17 2.27
CA LEU A 369 -18.96 -27.99 1.96
C LEU A 369 -18.76 -27.51 0.52
N SER A 370 -19.49 -28.09 -0.43
CA SER A 370 -19.47 -27.68 -1.84
C SER A 370 -19.93 -26.24 -2.03
N MET A 371 -21.03 -25.86 -1.37
CA MET A 371 -21.53 -24.48 -1.42
C MET A 371 -20.59 -23.50 -0.74
N ALA A 372 -20.01 -23.86 0.42
CA ALA A 372 -19.07 -23.01 1.13
C ALA A 372 -17.85 -22.66 0.26
N PHE A 373 -17.31 -23.63 -0.47
CA PHE A 373 -16.20 -23.41 -1.40
C PHE A 373 -16.58 -22.44 -2.53
N VAL A 374 -17.73 -22.65 -3.18
CA VAL A 374 -18.21 -21.78 -4.27
C VAL A 374 -18.50 -20.36 -3.77
N VAL A 375 -19.18 -20.23 -2.64
CA VAL A 375 -19.49 -18.93 -2.01
C VAL A 375 -18.22 -18.21 -1.59
N PHE A 376 -17.22 -18.92 -1.06
CA PHE A 376 -15.94 -18.34 -0.67
C PHE A 376 -15.18 -17.77 -1.89
N ILE A 377 -15.06 -18.56 -2.98
CA ILE A 377 -14.42 -18.08 -4.22
C ILE A 377 -15.18 -16.89 -4.80
N ALA A 378 -16.50 -16.98 -4.88
CA ALA A 378 -17.33 -15.89 -5.40
C ALA A 378 -17.25 -14.64 -4.52
N GLY A 379 -17.06 -14.80 -3.21
CA GLY A 379 -16.78 -13.70 -2.29
C GLY A 379 -15.43 -13.03 -2.59
N ILE A 380 -14.36 -13.79 -2.82
CA ILE A 380 -13.05 -13.22 -3.21
C ILE A 380 -13.17 -12.48 -4.55
N VAL A 381 -13.79 -13.11 -5.55
CA VAL A 381 -14.00 -12.50 -6.88
C VAL A 381 -14.85 -11.23 -6.76
N GLY A 382 -15.94 -11.27 -5.99
CA GLY A 382 -16.79 -10.11 -5.74
C GLY A 382 -16.05 -8.98 -5.04
N ALA A 383 -15.22 -9.29 -4.05
CA ALA A 383 -14.38 -8.30 -3.35
C ALA A 383 -13.37 -7.65 -4.29
N ARG A 384 -12.78 -8.42 -5.19
CA ARG A 384 -11.84 -7.91 -6.20
C ARG A 384 -12.54 -7.05 -7.23
N LEU A 385 -13.66 -7.52 -7.79
CA LEU A 385 -14.43 -6.76 -8.78
C LEU A 385 -14.93 -5.43 -8.19
N PHE A 386 -15.38 -5.42 -6.94
CA PHE A 386 -15.83 -4.19 -6.31
C PHE A 386 -14.68 -3.21 -6.07
N TYR A 387 -13.51 -3.70 -5.63
CA TYR A 387 -12.30 -2.88 -5.54
C TYR A 387 -11.93 -2.26 -6.89
N VAL A 388 -11.93 -3.08 -7.94
CA VAL A 388 -11.69 -2.61 -9.31
C VAL A 388 -12.69 -1.55 -9.74
N ILE A 389 -13.97 -1.69 -9.41
CA ILE A 389 -14.99 -0.69 -9.76
C ILE A 389 -14.75 0.62 -8.99
N GLU A 390 -14.40 0.53 -7.72
CA GLU A 390 -14.15 1.68 -6.85
C GLU A 390 -12.89 2.46 -7.28
N TYR A 391 -11.85 1.75 -7.74
CA TYR A 391 -10.57 2.30 -8.15
C TYR A 391 -10.33 2.11 -9.66
N TRP A 392 -11.39 2.17 -10.48
CA TRP A 392 -11.34 1.82 -11.90
C TRP A 392 -10.26 2.59 -12.66
N ASP A 393 -10.02 3.84 -12.27
CA ASP A 393 -9.01 4.70 -12.88
C ASP A 393 -7.57 4.20 -12.65
N GLU A 394 -7.32 3.38 -11.62
CA GLU A 394 -6.02 2.77 -11.34
C GLU A 394 -5.78 1.46 -12.11
N PHE A 395 -6.80 0.88 -12.76
CA PHE A 395 -6.75 -0.43 -13.43
C PHE A 395 -6.82 -0.36 -14.96
N GLN A 396 -6.85 0.84 -15.55
CA GLN A 396 -6.88 1.03 -17.00
C GLN A 396 -5.48 0.89 -17.60
N ALA A 397 -5.19 -0.27 -18.19
CA ALA A 397 -3.96 -0.51 -18.97
C ALA A 397 -4.19 -0.36 -20.48
N ASP A 398 -3.11 -0.14 -21.23
CA ASP A 398 -3.11 0.16 -22.68
C ASP A 398 -3.69 -0.95 -23.59
N THR A 399 -3.88 -2.16 -23.05
CA THR A 399 -4.45 -3.30 -23.78
C THR A 399 -5.49 -4.02 -22.94
N LEU A 400 -6.55 -4.52 -23.59
CA LEU A 400 -7.54 -5.39 -22.94
C LEU A 400 -6.89 -6.56 -22.19
N GLY A 401 -5.79 -7.12 -22.70
CA GLY A 401 -5.03 -8.18 -22.04
C GLY A 401 -4.29 -7.73 -20.77
N GLY A 402 -3.69 -6.54 -20.78
CA GLY A 402 -3.03 -5.94 -19.61
C GLY A 402 -4.02 -5.61 -18.50
N THR A 403 -5.15 -4.98 -18.86
CA THR A 403 -6.25 -4.69 -17.93
C THR A 403 -6.76 -5.99 -17.31
N LEU A 404 -7.00 -7.03 -18.13
CA LEU A 404 -7.42 -8.35 -17.61
C LEU A 404 -6.39 -9.01 -16.69
N ALA A 405 -5.09 -8.83 -16.94
CA ALA A 405 -4.04 -9.38 -16.07
C ALA A 405 -4.02 -8.67 -14.70
N GLU A 406 -4.14 -7.35 -14.65
CA GLU A 406 -4.19 -6.59 -13.39
C GLU A 406 -5.50 -6.81 -12.63
N LEU A 407 -6.62 -6.94 -13.33
CA LEU A 407 -7.92 -7.33 -12.76
C LEU A 407 -7.82 -8.65 -11.98
N LEU A 408 -7.10 -9.63 -12.55
CA LEU A 408 -6.93 -10.98 -11.98
C LEU A 408 -5.78 -11.06 -10.96
N ASN A 409 -4.93 -10.03 -10.84
CA ASN A 409 -3.77 -10.02 -9.95
C ASN A 409 -4.17 -9.72 -8.48
N VAL A 410 -4.85 -10.67 -7.84
CA VAL A 410 -5.25 -10.59 -6.42
C VAL A 410 -4.03 -10.54 -5.48
N ALA A 411 -2.86 -10.99 -5.93
CA ALA A 411 -1.64 -11.09 -5.13
C ALA A 411 -1.02 -9.74 -4.75
N GLN A 412 -1.30 -8.66 -5.50
CA GLN A 412 -0.83 -7.31 -5.19
C GLN A 412 -1.72 -6.57 -4.16
N GLY A 413 -2.76 -7.22 -3.62
CA GLY A 413 -3.71 -6.61 -2.69
C GLY A 413 -4.91 -5.97 -3.39
N GLY A 414 -5.80 -5.32 -2.63
CA GLY A 414 -7.00 -4.65 -3.16
C GLY A 414 -8.26 -5.52 -3.18
N LEU A 415 -8.87 -5.68 -2.00
CA LEU A 415 -10.14 -6.39 -1.81
C LEU A 415 -11.08 -5.53 -0.97
N VAL A 416 -12.29 -5.28 -1.46
CA VAL A 416 -13.32 -4.53 -0.72
C VAL A 416 -14.32 -5.48 -0.10
N PHE A 417 -14.52 -5.35 1.21
CA PHE A 417 -15.41 -6.22 1.97
C PHE A 417 -16.85 -6.25 1.42
N TYR A 418 -17.40 -5.11 1.01
CA TYR A 418 -18.77 -5.04 0.44
C TYR A 418 -18.94 -5.91 -0.81
N GLY A 419 -17.92 -5.95 -1.66
CA GLY A 419 -17.90 -6.84 -2.83
C GLY A 419 -17.97 -8.32 -2.45
N SER A 420 -17.35 -8.73 -1.34
CA SER A 420 -17.42 -10.13 -0.88
C SER A 420 -18.83 -10.56 -0.47
N ILE A 421 -19.59 -9.66 0.17
CA ILE A 421 -20.97 -9.93 0.57
C ILE A 421 -21.85 -10.10 -0.68
N ILE A 422 -21.70 -9.20 -1.65
CA ILE A 422 -22.49 -9.23 -2.89
C ILE A 422 -22.17 -10.51 -3.69
N GLY A 423 -20.90 -10.78 -3.95
CA GLY A 423 -20.47 -11.97 -4.69
C GLY A 423 -20.86 -13.27 -3.99
N GLY A 424 -20.67 -13.35 -2.68
CA GLY A 424 -21.08 -14.49 -1.86
C GLY A 424 -22.60 -14.71 -1.86
N ALA A 425 -23.40 -13.66 -1.75
CA ALA A 425 -24.86 -13.75 -1.78
C ALA A 425 -25.37 -14.23 -3.14
N ILE A 426 -24.86 -13.70 -4.25
CA ILE A 426 -25.22 -14.13 -5.62
C ILE A 426 -24.93 -15.63 -5.78
N ALA A 427 -23.72 -16.07 -5.41
CA ALA A 427 -23.33 -17.47 -5.50
C ALA A 427 -24.17 -18.37 -4.60
N PHE A 428 -24.50 -17.93 -3.38
CA PHE A 428 -25.38 -18.67 -2.47
C PHE A 428 -26.75 -18.92 -3.10
N PHE A 429 -27.43 -17.87 -3.60
CA PHE A 429 -28.74 -18.02 -4.22
C PHE A 429 -28.67 -18.84 -5.52
N ALA A 430 -27.64 -18.65 -6.34
CA ALA A 430 -27.41 -19.48 -7.53
C ALA A 430 -27.25 -20.97 -7.17
N CYS A 431 -26.49 -21.29 -6.13
CA CYS A 431 -26.31 -22.65 -5.65
C CYS A 431 -27.63 -23.24 -5.12
N THR A 432 -28.40 -22.50 -4.31
CA THR A 432 -29.71 -23.00 -3.83
C THR A 432 -30.66 -23.31 -5.00
N ARG A 433 -30.62 -22.50 -6.06
CA ARG A 433 -31.41 -22.71 -7.27
C ARG A 433 -30.94 -23.93 -8.06
N TYR A 434 -29.63 -24.11 -8.20
CA TYR A 434 -28.99 -25.21 -8.91
C TYR A 434 -29.25 -26.57 -8.22
N TYR A 435 -29.00 -26.64 -6.91
CA TYR A 435 -29.22 -27.83 -6.10
C TYR A 435 -30.69 -28.04 -5.69
N LYS A 436 -31.58 -27.11 -6.05
CA LYS A 436 -33.03 -27.14 -5.76
C LYS A 436 -33.34 -27.28 -4.25
N VAL A 437 -32.59 -26.56 -3.43
CA VAL A 437 -32.71 -26.59 -1.97
C VAL A 437 -33.45 -25.33 -1.49
N PRO A 438 -34.38 -25.43 -0.51
CA PRO A 438 -35.08 -24.27 0.03
C PRO A 438 -34.10 -23.25 0.64
N SER A 439 -34.03 -22.06 0.03
CA SER A 439 -33.05 -21.03 0.39
C SER A 439 -33.23 -20.51 1.81
N LEU A 440 -34.46 -20.24 2.26
CA LEU A 440 -34.74 -19.76 3.63
C LEU A 440 -34.32 -20.78 4.69
N ALA A 441 -34.61 -22.05 4.45
CA ALA A 441 -34.27 -23.13 5.37
C ALA A 441 -32.74 -23.31 5.46
N LEU A 442 -32.04 -23.13 4.34
CA LEU A 442 -30.58 -23.13 4.32
C LEU A 442 -29.99 -21.87 4.99
N CYS A 443 -30.59 -20.69 4.79
CA CYS A 443 -30.23 -19.46 5.51
C CYS A 443 -30.29 -19.65 7.03
N ASP A 444 -31.32 -20.35 7.53
CA ASP A 444 -31.43 -20.68 8.95
C ASP A 444 -30.32 -21.62 9.44
N VAL A 445 -29.84 -22.53 8.58
CA VAL A 445 -28.69 -23.40 8.92
C VAL A 445 -27.43 -22.58 9.08
N ILE A 446 -27.16 -21.66 8.15
CA ILE A 446 -25.91 -20.90 8.11
C ILE A 446 -25.90 -19.68 9.04
N ALA A 447 -27.06 -19.16 9.48
CA ALA A 447 -27.13 -17.92 10.24
C ALA A 447 -26.22 -17.89 11.50
N PRO A 448 -26.18 -18.94 12.36
CA PRO A 448 -25.22 -18.96 13.48
C PRO A 448 -23.76 -19.05 13.05
N SER A 449 -23.49 -19.69 11.91
CA SER A 449 -22.15 -19.76 11.33
C SER A 449 -21.64 -18.38 10.90
N LEU A 450 -22.53 -17.52 10.40
CA LEU A 450 -22.20 -16.12 10.12
C LEU A 450 -21.91 -15.35 11.42
N ALA A 451 -22.70 -15.57 12.48
CA ALA A 451 -22.52 -14.91 13.76
C ALA A 451 -21.21 -15.31 14.47
N ILE A 452 -20.84 -16.60 14.47
CA ILE A 452 -19.53 -17.02 15.03
C ILE A 452 -18.35 -16.50 14.20
N GLY A 453 -18.50 -16.48 12.86
CA GLY A 453 -17.49 -15.90 11.97
C GLY A 453 -17.27 -14.41 12.25
N LEU A 454 -18.37 -13.66 12.43
CA LEU A 454 -18.32 -12.27 12.85
C LEU A 454 -17.65 -12.09 14.22
N ALA A 455 -17.97 -12.93 15.21
CA ALA A 455 -17.38 -12.84 16.54
C ALA A 455 -15.85 -12.99 16.50
N LEU A 456 -15.36 -14.04 15.85
CA LEU A 456 -13.93 -14.30 15.68
C LEU A 456 -13.26 -13.22 14.83
N GLY A 457 -13.93 -12.73 13.78
CA GLY A 457 -13.41 -11.66 12.96
C GLY A 457 -13.22 -10.34 13.71
N ARG A 458 -14.14 -10.01 14.64
CA ARG A 458 -14.02 -8.82 15.48
C ARG A 458 -12.87 -8.92 16.48
N ILE A 459 -12.55 -10.11 16.98
CA ILE A 459 -11.31 -10.34 17.74
C ILE A 459 -10.09 -10.10 16.85
N GLY A 460 -10.12 -10.53 15.58
CA GLY A 460 -9.07 -10.20 14.61
C GLY A 460 -8.89 -8.69 14.42
N CYS A 461 -9.98 -7.94 14.25
CA CYS A 461 -9.95 -6.47 14.16
C CYS A 461 -9.37 -5.83 15.42
N PHE A 462 -9.70 -6.36 16.59
CA PHE A 462 -9.14 -5.93 17.88
C PHE A 462 -7.62 -6.12 17.92
N MET A 463 -7.12 -7.30 17.58
CA MET A 463 -5.68 -7.60 17.54
C MET A 463 -4.92 -6.72 16.53
N ASN A 464 -5.59 -6.26 15.48
CA ASN A 464 -5.01 -5.37 14.48
C ASN A 464 -5.05 -3.88 14.88
N GLY A 465 -5.80 -3.53 15.94
CA GLY A 465 -5.98 -2.15 16.39
C GLY A 465 -6.70 -1.24 15.39
N CYS A 466 -7.45 -1.79 14.43
CA CYS A 466 -8.04 -1.00 13.34
C CYS A 466 -9.30 -0.23 13.73
N CYS A 467 -9.95 -0.59 14.85
CA CYS A 467 -11.19 0.01 15.33
C CYS A 467 -11.21 0.07 16.85
N TYR A 468 -11.70 1.17 17.42
CA TYR A 468 -11.63 1.44 18.86
C TYR A 468 -12.71 2.43 19.31
N GLY A 469 -13.01 2.46 20.61
CA GLY A 469 -13.97 3.40 21.17
C GLY A 469 -13.33 4.71 21.65
N ALA A 470 -14.16 5.55 22.25
CA ALA A 470 -13.70 6.72 22.99
C ALA A 470 -12.75 6.34 24.14
N THR A 471 -11.94 7.30 24.56
CA THR A 471 -11.12 7.19 25.78
C THR A 471 -12.02 6.98 27.01
N CYS A 472 -11.57 6.17 27.97
CA CYS A 472 -12.33 5.91 29.20
C CYS A 472 -11.47 5.37 30.35
N ASP A 473 -11.95 5.57 31.58
CA ASP A 473 -11.30 5.07 32.81
C ASP A 473 -11.95 3.77 33.33
N LEU A 474 -12.60 3.00 32.46
CA LEU A 474 -13.23 1.74 32.86
C LEU A 474 -12.15 0.71 33.27
N PRO A 475 -12.42 -0.20 34.22
CA PRO A 475 -11.41 -1.16 34.70
C PRO A 475 -11.02 -2.22 33.65
N TRP A 476 -11.72 -2.28 32.52
CA TRP A 476 -11.40 -3.13 31.36
C TRP A 476 -11.06 -2.30 30.11
N ALA A 477 -10.81 -1.00 30.26
CA ALA A 477 -10.26 -0.18 29.19
C ALA A 477 -8.92 -0.75 28.74
N VAL A 478 -8.59 -0.58 27.47
CA VAL A 478 -7.37 -1.14 26.88
C VAL A 478 -6.55 -0.04 26.24
N SER A 479 -5.23 -0.20 26.31
CA SER A 479 -4.28 0.65 25.62
C SER A 479 -3.63 -0.12 24.49
N PHE A 480 -3.33 0.57 23.40
CA PHE A 480 -2.67 0.01 22.24
C PHE A 480 -1.23 0.54 22.13
N PRO A 481 -0.29 -0.25 21.60
CA PRO A 481 1.09 0.18 21.44
C PRO A 481 1.26 1.42 20.54
N GLN A 482 2.40 2.10 20.70
CA GLN A 482 2.86 3.18 19.81
C GLN A 482 2.74 2.78 18.33
N GLY A 483 2.33 3.71 17.47
CA GLY A 483 2.16 3.45 16.03
C GLY A 483 0.89 2.69 15.64
N SER A 484 0.09 2.24 16.60
CA SER A 484 -1.27 1.75 16.32
C SER A 484 -2.21 2.88 15.87
N PRO A 485 -3.29 2.57 15.11
CA PRO A 485 -4.28 3.57 14.72
C PRO A 485 -4.90 4.40 15.88
N PRO A 486 -5.22 3.85 17.06
CA PRO A 486 -5.67 4.65 18.21
C PRO A 486 -4.60 5.58 18.75
N HIS A 487 -3.37 5.09 18.92
CA HIS A 487 -2.24 5.90 19.36
C HIS A 487 -1.98 7.08 18.41
N ALA A 488 -1.82 6.78 17.11
CA ALA A 488 -1.54 7.79 16.10
C ALA A 488 -2.66 8.85 16.01
N ARG A 489 -3.92 8.45 16.20
CA ARG A 489 -5.04 9.40 16.23
C ARG A 489 -5.03 10.31 17.45
N GLN A 490 -4.80 9.77 18.65
CA GLN A 490 -4.75 10.57 19.87
C GLN A 490 -3.60 11.59 19.85
N VAL A 491 -2.45 11.20 19.30
CA VAL A 491 -1.34 12.14 19.02
C VAL A 491 -1.78 13.24 18.05
N ARG A 492 -2.35 12.86 16.90
CA ARG A 492 -2.80 13.81 15.87
C ARG A 492 -3.88 14.77 16.38
N ASP A 493 -4.75 14.29 17.25
CA ASP A 493 -5.86 15.05 17.81
C ASP A 493 -5.40 15.90 19.04
N GLY A 494 -4.17 15.69 19.53
CA GLY A 494 -3.55 16.46 20.62
C GLY A 494 -3.83 15.92 22.04
N ASP A 495 -4.45 14.74 22.14
CA ASP A 495 -4.87 14.13 23.40
C ASP A 495 -3.69 13.55 24.19
N LEU A 496 -2.69 13.01 23.49
CA LEU A 496 -1.53 12.32 24.06
C LEU A 496 -0.24 13.14 23.87
N TYR A 497 0.66 13.10 24.85
CA TYR A 497 2.05 13.56 24.67
C TYR A 497 2.79 12.58 23.78
N LEU A 498 3.63 13.09 22.87
CA LEU A 498 4.50 12.29 22.03
C LEU A 498 5.94 12.66 22.34
N HIS A 499 6.67 11.73 22.95
CA HIS A 499 7.99 11.92 23.55
C HIS A 499 8.04 13.13 24.50
N GLY A 500 6.97 13.31 25.28
CA GLY A 500 6.81 14.43 26.21
C GLY A 500 6.32 15.74 25.58
N LEU A 501 5.93 15.75 24.30
CA LEU A 501 5.54 16.97 23.58
C LEU A 501 4.09 16.94 23.07
N LYS A 502 3.39 18.07 23.17
CA LYS A 502 2.12 18.35 22.48
C LYS A 502 2.24 19.60 21.62
N PHE A 503 1.52 19.63 20.49
CA PHE A 503 1.56 20.76 19.55
C PHE A 503 0.27 21.58 19.57
N LYS A 504 0.38 22.90 19.38
CA LYS A 504 -0.73 23.86 19.52
C LYS A 504 -1.81 23.74 18.45
N GLU A 505 -1.39 23.42 17.22
CA GLU A 505 -2.27 23.27 16.06
C GLU A 505 -1.84 22.02 15.26
N PRO A 506 -2.10 20.82 15.81
CA PRO A 506 -1.44 19.58 15.36
C PRO A 506 -1.76 19.18 13.91
N ARG A 507 -2.86 19.70 13.33
CA ARG A 507 -3.28 19.37 11.96
C ARG A 507 -2.74 20.31 10.89
N ASP A 508 -2.78 21.63 11.11
CA ASP A 508 -2.53 22.61 10.04
C ASP A 508 -1.54 23.74 10.41
N GLY A 509 -1.10 23.83 11.67
CA GLY A 509 -0.30 24.95 12.14
C GLY A 509 1.21 24.69 12.15
N PRO A 510 2.00 25.74 12.48
CA PRO A 510 3.46 25.61 12.64
C PRO A 510 3.79 24.63 13.78
N ALA A 511 4.98 24.03 13.75
CA ALA A 511 5.46 23.09 14.76
C ALA A 511 5.82 23.78 16.09
N ILE A 512 4.80 24.36 16.76
CA ILE A 512 4.93 25.03 18.05
C ILE A 512 4.46 24.10 19.16
N VAL A 513 5.32 23.90 20.14
CA VAL A 513 5.03 23.14 21.36
C VAL A 513 3.96 23.88 22.16
N ALA A 514 2.83 23.24 22.38
CA ALA A 514 1.77 23.75 23.26
C ALA A 514 2.07 23.46 24.72
N GLU A 515 2.46 22.21 24.99
CA GLU A 515 2.68 21.69 26.33
C GLU A 515 3.85 20.71 26.29
N VAL A 516 4.65 20.72 27.35
CA VAL A 516 5.70 19.73 27.63
C VAL A 516 5.25 18.95 28.85
N GLU A 517 5.35 17.63 28.79
CA GLU A 517 4.90 16.75 29.87
C GLU A 517 5.74 16.99 31.14
N PRO A 518 5.12 17.33 32.29
CA PRO A 518 5.85 17.59 33.53
C PRO A 518 6.60 16.34 34.02
N GLY A 519 7.88 16.53 34.37
CA GLY A 519 8.79 15.47 34.80
C GLY A 519 9.29 14.57 33.66
N SER A 520 8.97 14.88 32.40
CA SER A 520 9.44 14.10 31.26
C SER A 520 10.91 14.40 30.91
N PRO A 521 11.58 13.49 30.20
CA PRO A 521 12.91 13.74 29.63
C PRO A 521 12.97 14.98 28.73
N ALA A 522 11.87 15.32 28.04
CA ALA A 522 11.78 16.53 27.22
C ALA A 522 11.84 17.81 28.08
N GLU A 523 11.13 17.84 29.22
CA GLU A 523 11.22 18.94 30.18
C GLU A 523 12.63 19.02 30.79
N ALA A 524 13.22 17.87 31.16
CA ALA A 524 14.58 17.80 31.70
C ALA A 524 15.65 18.25 30.69
N ALA A 525 15.42 18.02 29.40
CA ALA A 525 16.26 18.50 28.31
C ALA A 525 16.09 20.02 28.05
N GLY A 526 15.12 20.67 28.69
CA GLY A 526 14.92 22.11 28.68
C GLY A 526 13.90 22.62 27.67
N LEU A 527 13.09 21.75 27.05
CA LEU A 527 12.00 22.19 26.18
C LEU A 527 10.88 22.83 27.00
N ALA A 528 10.23 23.83 26.42
CA ALA A 528 9.16 24.58 27.04
C ALA A 528 7.97 24.81 26.08
N ALA A 529 6.81 25.11 26.67
CA ALA A 529 5.66 25.58 25.91
C ALA A 529 5.98 26.89 25.19
N GLY A 530 5.68 26.94 23.89
CA GLY A 530 5.99 28.08 23.01
C GLY A 530 7.17 27.83 22.08
N ASP A 531 7.98 26.80 22.31
CA ASP A 531 9.12 26.48 21.48
C ASP A 531 8.68 26.12 20.06
N GLN A 532 9.30 26.77 19.07
CA GLN A 532 9.06 26.47 17.67
C GLN A 532 10.12 25.48 17.17
N ILE A 533 9.72 24.22 17.06
CA ILE A 533 10.57 23.17 16.54
C ILE A 533 10.73 23.36 15.03
N TRP A 534 11.94 23.26 14.53
CA TRP A 534 12.22 23.28 13.09
C TRP A 534 12.95 22.05 12.59
N ARG A 535 13.46 21.22 13.50
CA ARG A 535 14.11 19.95 13.16
C ARG A 535 13.95 18.95 14.29
N ILE A 536 13.72 17.69 13.92
CA ILE A 536 13.66 16.52 14.81
C ILE A 536 14.57 15.46 14.21
N ASN A 537 15.62 15.07 14.94
CA ASN A 537 16.77 14.31 14.44
C ASN A 537 17.30 14.95 13.14
N ASP A 538 17.28 14.21 12.03
CA ASP A 538 17.71 14.69 10.71
C ASP A 538 16.55 15.24 9.85
N PHE A 539 15.33 15.36 10.40
CA PHE A 539 14.16 15.81 9.65
C PHE A 539 13.81 17.26 9.93
N ASP A 540 13.87 18.10 8.90
CA ASP A 540 13.34 19.46 8.96
C ASP A 540 11.81 19.42 9.01
N VAL A 541 11.23 20.19 9.93
CA VAL A 541 9.78 20.24 10.18
C VAL A 541 9.32 21.67 10.26
N ASP A 542 8.39 22.07 9.38
CA ASP A 542 7.80 23.41 9.42
C ASP A 542 6.40 23.40 10.04
N ARG A 543 5.70 22.27 9.89
CA ARG A 543 4.32 22.08 10.37
C ARG A 543 4.25 21.06 11.49
N ALA A 544 3.29 21.24 12.39
CA ALA A 544 3.07 20.34 13.51
C ALA A 544 2.82 18.89 13.06
N TYR A 545 2.09 18.67 11.96
CA TYR A 545 1.89 17.33 11.40
C TYR A 545 3.20 16.65 10.96
N GLN A 546 4.16 17.40 10.40
CA GLN A 546 5.46 16.86 10.02
C GLN A 546 6.28 16.49 11.26
N ALA A 547 6.26 17.35 12.27
CA ALA A 547 6.87 17.08 13.57
C ALA A 547 6.28 15.83 14.23
N GLN A 548 4.95 15.68 14.22
CA GLN A 548 4.27 14.49 14.73
C GLN A 548 4.64 13.23 13.95
N LEU A 549 4.69 13.28 12.62
CA LEU A 549 5.11 12.14 11.81
C LEU A 549 6.57 11.74 12.09
N ALA A 550 7.47 12.71 12.21
CA ALA A 550 8.87 12.46 12.53
C ALA A 550 9.03 11.83 13.92
N LEU A 551 8.28 12.31 14.92
CA LEU A 551 8.30 11.73 16.25
C LEU A 551 7.61 10.35 16.32
N LEU A 552 6.54 10.12 15.53
CA LEU A 552 5.84 8.83 15.46
C LEU A 552 6.70 7.73 14.80
N SER A 553 7.66 8.10 13.94
CA SER A 553 8.60 7.15 13.36
C SER A 553 9.75 6.78 14.32
N ILE A 554 9.89 7.53 15.42
CA ILE A 554 10.90 7.31 16.45
C ILE A 554 10.26 6.51 17.59
N TYR A 555 10.78 5.31 17.82
CA TYR A 555 10.30 4.40 18.86
C TYR A 555 11.44 3.51 19.35
N GLY A 556 11.16 2.75 20.40
CA GLY A 556 12.14 1.86 21.04
C GLY A 556 12.78 2.52 22.26
N GLU A 557 12.85 1.75 23.34
CA GLU A 557 13.49 2.18 24.59
C GLU A 557 14.99 2.40 24.36
N GLY A 558 15.51 3.54 24.81
CA GLY A 558 16.90 3.94 24.64
C GLY A 558 17.25 4.58 23.30
N THR A 559 16.29 4.76 22.39
CA THR A 559 16.49 5.52 21.15
C THR A 559 16.77 6.99 21.48
N GLU A 560 17.77 7.56 20.83
CA GLU A 560 18.16 8.98 20.98
C GLU A 560 17.20 9.88 20.20
N LEU A 561 16.83 11.01 20.81
CA LEU A 561 15.96 12.02 20.23
C LEU A 561 16.61 13.41 20.36
N ASP A 562 16.84 14.02 19.21
CA ASP A 562 17.35 15.38 19.05
C ASP A 562 16.22 16.30 18.54
N VAL A 563 15.99 17.41 19.22
CA VAL A 563 14.98 18.40 18.82
C VAL A 563 15.60 19.79 18.79
N ALA A 564 15.58 20.43 17.61
CA ALA A 564 16.10 21.79 17.44
C ALA A 564 14.97 22.82 17.44
N VAL A 565 15.13 23.83 18.30
CA VAL A 565 14.21 24.95 18.46
C VAL A 565 14.73 26.17 17.70
N ARG A 566 13.83 26.95 17.07
CA ARG A 566 14.20 28.13 16.29
C ARG A 566 14.76 29.21 17.21
N GLY A 567 15.94 29.72 16.89
CA GLY A 567 16.60 30.76 17.67
C GLY A 567 17.59 30.23 18.71
N GLU A 568 17.69 28.91 18.88
CA GLU A 568 18.66 28.26 19.76
C GLU A 568 19.84 27.68 18.98
N ALA A 569 21.03 27.68 19.60
CA ALA A 569 22.28 27.27 18.95
C ALA A 569 22.57 25.76 19.07
N GLN A 570 22.00 25.09 20.07
CA GLN A 570 22.21 23.67 20.37
C GLN A 570 20.85 22.97 20.35
N PRO A 571 20.73 21.75 19.79
CA PRO A 571 19.52 20.96 19.92
C PRO A 571 19.37 20.43 21.35
N HIS A 572 18.13 20.21 21.77
CA HIS A 572 17.79 19.48 22.99
C HIS A 572 17.89 17.99 22.70
N HIS A 573 18.53 17.24 23.60
CA HIS A 573 18.83 15.83 23.41
C HIS A 573 18.37 15.02 24.62
N TRP A 574 17.64 13.93 24.38
CA TRP A 574 17.29 12.97 25.41
C TRP A 574 17.04 11.58 24.84
N ARG A 575 16.97 10.59 25.74
CA ARG A 575 16.64 9.20 25.41
C ARG A 575 15.19 8.90 25.70
N ILE A 576 14.58 8.08 24.86
CA ILE A 576 13.23 7.57 25.09
C ILE A 576 13.29 6.54 26.22
N GLU A 577 12.59 6.81 27.32
CA GLU A 577 12.62 5.96 28.52
C GLU A 577 11.64 4.79 28.47
N ALA A 578 10.53 4.91 27.75
CA ALA A 578 9.51 3.85 27.68
C ALA A 578 8.74 3.88 26.36
N ALA A 579 8.24 2.72 25.94
CA ALA A 579 7.34 2.61 24.80
C ALA A 579 5.98 3.25 25.14
N GLU A 580 5.60 4.28 24.39
CA GLU A 580 4.32 4.95 24.57
C GLU A 580 3.14 4.04 24.19
N GLN A 581 2.01 4.28 24.84
CA GLN A 581 0.75 3.60 24.53
C GLN A 581 -0.35 4.62 24.37
N SER A 582 -1.39 4.25 23.63
CA SER A 582 -2.60 5.06 23.56
C SER A 582 -3.18 5.24 24.98
N LEU A 583 -3.83 6.37 25.22
CA LEU A 583 -4.75 6.51 26.34
C LEU A 583 -5.73 5.34 26.34
N PRO A 584 -6.16 4.86 27.52
CA PRO A 584 -7.10 3.76 27.61
C PRO A 584 -8.39 4.07 26.85
N VAL A 585 -8.78 3.17 25.94
CA VAL A 585 -9.98 3.29 25.11
C VAL A 585 -10.94 2.14 25.37
N GLN A 586 -12.22 2.36 25.05
CA GLN A 586 -13.21 1.29 25.08
C GLN A 586 -12.89 0.22 24.02
N PRO A 587 -12.79 -1.08 24.41
CA PRO A 587 -12.53 -2.18 23.48
C PRO A 587 -13.80 -2.56 22.69
N THR A 588 -14.29 -1.65 21.85
CA THR A 588 -15.57 -1.81 21.12
C THR A 588 -15.60 -3.07 20.25
N GLN A 589 -14.45 -3.51 19.72
CA GLN A 589 -14.38 -4.77 18.97
C GLN A 589 -14.61 -6.01 19.84
N LEU A 590 -14.18 -6.00 21.11
CA LEU A 590 -14.50 -7.09 22.05
C LEU A 590 -15.99 -7.08 22.41
N TYR A 591 -16.60 -5.90 22.59
CA TYR A 591 -18.05 -5.82 22.78
C TYR A 591 -18.80 -6.39 21.56
N SER A 592 -18.34 -6.06 20.35
CA SER A 592 -18.90 -6.61 19.11
C SER A 592 -18.70 -8.13 18.99
N ALA A 593 -17.56 -8.65 19.46
CA ALA A 593 -17.28 -10.08 19.46
C ALA A 593 -18.19 -10.82 20.44
N ILE A 594 -18.36 -10.29 21.65
CA ILE A 594 -19.25 -10.84 22.68
C ILE A 594 -20.70 -10.79 22.18
N SER A 595 -21.16 -9.68 21.62
CA SER A 595 -22.54 -9.57 21.13
C SER A 595 -22.81 -10.54 19.98
N ALA A 596 -21.86 -10.69 19.05
CA ALA A 596 -21.96 -11.66 17.95
C ALA A 596 -21.95 -13.12 18.46
N PHE A 597 -21.14 -13.43 19.48
CA PHE A 597 -21.12 -14.75 20.11
C PHE A 597 -22.43 -15.06 20.84
N LEU A 598 -22.95 -14.13 21.64
CA LEU A 598 -24.25 -14.27 22.29
C LEU A 598 -25.38 -14.40 21.27
N LEU A 599 -25.32 -13.67 20.15
CA LEU A 599 -26.25 -13.80 19.05
C LEU A 599 -26.16 -15.19 18.42
N CYS A 600 -24.96 -15.75 18.21
CA CYS A 600 -24.79 -17.12 17.74
C CYS A 600 -25.50 -18.13 18.68
N LEU A 601 -25.30 -18.02 20.00
CA LEU A 601 -25.96 -18.86 20.99
C LEU A 601 -27.48 -18.70 20.96
N LEU A 602 -27.98 -17.46 20.87
CA LEU A 602 -29.40 -17.15 20.75
C LEU A 602 -30.01 -17.82 19.51
N LEU A 603 -29.36 -17.70 18.35
CA LEU A 603 -29.84 -18.29 17.10
C LEU A 603 -29.86 -19.82 17.19
N ILE A 604 -28.85 -20.44 17.81
CA ILE A 604 -28.82 -21.89 18.05
C ILE A 604 -29.97 -22.31 18.97
N ALA A 605 -30.18 -21.60 20.08
CA ALA A 605 -31.24 -21.88 21.04
C ALA A 605 -32.64 -21.67 20.45
N TYR A 606 -32.80 -20.69 19.55
CA TYR A 606 -34.06 -20.37 18.89
C TYR A 606 -34.38 -21.32 17.72
N THR A 607 -33.37 -21.95 17.11
CA THR A 607 -33.54 -22.88 15.99
C THR A 607 -34.62 -23.96 16.21
N PRO A 608 -34.69 -24.68 17.35
CA PRO A 608 -35.75 -25.66 17.59
C PRO A 608 -37.14 -25.06 17.81
N MET A 609 -37.23 -23.75 18.10
CA MET A 609 -38.50 -23.06 18.36
C MET A 609 -39.11 -22.43 17.10
N ARG A 610 -38.39 -22.43 15.98
CA ARG A 610 -38.84 -21.79 14.74
C ARG A 610 -40.10 -22.45 14.18
N ARG A 611 -41.00 -21.66 13.61
CA ARG A 611 -42.28 -22.12 13.03
C ARG A 611 -42.30 -22.08 11.51
N HIS A 612 -41.48 -21.23 10.93
CA HIS A 612 -41.33 -21.06 9.49
C HIS A 612 -39.84 -21.10 9.13
N ASP A 613 -39.52 -21.58 7.93
CA ASP A 613 -38.18 -21.44 7.39
C ASP A 613 -37.85 -19.96 7.18
N GLY A 614 -36.70 -19.51 7.67
CA GLY A 614 -36.23 -18.13 7.57
C GLY A 614 -36.28 -17.34 8.87
N GLU A 615 -36.95 -17.84 9.93
CA GLU A 615 -37.06 -17.09 11.19
C GLU A 615 -35.71 -16.91 11.89
N VAL A 616 -34.77 -17.85 11.74
CA VAL A 616 -33.45 -17.75 12.36
C VAL A 616 -32.61 -16.68 11.66
N ILE A 617 -32.58 -16.66 10.32
CA ILE A 617 -31.88 -15.60 9.58
C ILE A 617 -32.56 -14.23 9.79
N ALA A 618 -33.88 -14.17 9.92
CA ALA A 618 -34.59 -12.95 10.22
C ALA A 618 -34.24 -12.42 11.62
N LEU A 619 -34.12 -13.30 12.61
CA LEU A 619 -33.67 -12.92 13.96
C LEU A 619 -32.24 -12.36 13.93
N LEU A 620 -31.32 -12.96 13.16
CA LEU A 620 -29.98 -12.41 12.94
C LEU A 620 -30.05 -11.02 12.31
N ALA A 621 -30.82 -10.87 11.23
CA ALA A 621 -30.99 -9.62 10.49
C ALA A 621 -31.68 -8.52 11.31
N THR A 622 -32.42 -8.86 12.37
CA THR A 622 -33.02 -7.88 13.29
C THR A 622 -32.06 -7.49 14.41
N VAL A 623 -31.46 -8.47 15.10
CA VAL A 623 -30.66 -8.20 16.31
C VAL A 623 -29.31 -7.60 15.98
N TYR A 624 -28.63 -8.07 14.91
CA TYR A 624 -27.29 -7.59 14.58
C TYR A 624 -27.27 -6.07 14.29
N PRO A 625 -28.12 -5.52 13.41
CA PRO A 625 -28.11 -4.07 13.14
C PRO A 625 -28.38 -3.22 14.37
N ILE A 626 -29.27 -3.66 15.28
CA ILE A 626 -29.51 -2.94 16.55
C ILE A 626 -28.23 -2.89 17.38
N THR A 627 -27.60 -4.04 17.61
CA THR A 627 -26.36 -4.10 18.39
C THR A 627 -25.23 -3.31 17.74
N ARG A 628 -25.14 -3.33 16.40
CA ARG A 628 -24.15 -2.56 15.64
C ARG A 628 -24.39 -1.05 15.75
N PHE A 629 -25.64 -0.61 15.63
CA PHE A 629 -26.01 0.80 15.78
C PHE A 629 -25.65 1.32 17.18
N LEU A 630 -25.98 0.56 18.23
CA LEU A 630 -25.67 0.94 19.61
C LEU A 630 -24.16 0.98 19.88
N LEU A 631 -23.41 0.00 19.35
CA LEU A 631 -21.96 -0.03 19.48
C LEU A 631 -21.30 1.18 18.82
N GLU A 632 -21.84 1.63 17.69
CA GLU A 632 -21.31 2.76 16.94
C GLU A 632 -21.49 4.09 17.67
N MET A 633 -22.41 4.20 18.64
CA MET A 633 -22.52 5.38 19.50
C MET A 633 -21.32 5.54 20.46
N ILE A 634 -20.58 4.46 20.71
CA ILE A 634 -19.41 4.41 21.59
C ILE A 634 -18.10 4.50 20.77
N ARG A 635 -18.21 4.25 19.46
CA ARG A 635 -17.10 4.19 18.53
C ARG A 635 -16.73 5.59 18.03
N THR A 636 -15.44 5.89 17.95
CA THR A 636 -14.94 7.23 17.57
C THR A 636 -14.10 7.21 16.30
N ASP A 637 -13.79 6.03 15.76
CA ASP A 637 -12.96 5.92 14.56
C ASP A 637 -13.69 6.23 13.25
N GLU A 638 -15.02 6.26 13.24
CA GLU A 638 -15.84 6.51 12.04
C GLU A 638 -16.54 7.89 12.13
N PRO A 639 -16.24 8.85 11.22
CA PRO A 639 -16.92 10.14 11.23
C PRO A 639 -18.38 10.01 10.77
N GLY A 640 -19.22 10.96 11.17
CA GLY A 640 -20.56 11.11 10.61
C GLY A 640 -20.47 11.46 9.13
N VAL A 641 -21.27 10.82 8.30
CA VAL A 641 -21.26 11.01 6.84
C VAL A 641 -22.70 11.28 6.38
N TRP A 642 -22.82 12.00 5.26
CA TRP A 642 -24.08 12.39 4.63
C TRP A 642 -24.85 13.44 5.46
N ILE A 643 -26.03 13.85 4.96
CA ILE A 643 -26.89 14.88 5.58
C ILE A 643 -27.40 14.44 6.97
N THR A 644 -27.34 13.14 7.29
CA THR A 644 -27.86 12.55 8.52
C THR A 644 -27.02 12.81 9.78
N GLY A 645 -25.73 13.12 9.64
CA GLY A 645 -24.79 13.21 10.76
C GLY A 645 -24.44 11.86 11.43
N LEU A 646 -25.10 10.76 11.04
CA LEU A 646 -24.81 9.39 11.46
C LEU A 646 -23.60 8.80 10.71
N THR A 647 -22.95 7.81 11.30
CA THR A 647 -21.87 7.06 10.64
C THR A 647 -22.40 6.18 9.50
N ILE A 648 -21.52 5.72 8.61
CA ILE A 648 -21.88 4.78 7.53
C ILE A 648 -22.47 3.50 8.13
N SER A 649 -21.82 2.98 9.16
CA SER A 649 -22.28 1.79 9.90
C SER A 649 -23.68 1.96 10.49
N GLN A 650 -24.03 3.13 11.02
CA GLN A 650 -25.37 3.42 11.54
C GLN A 650 -26.42 3.48 10.41
N ASN A 651 -26.11 4.16 9.31
CA ASN A 651 -26.98 4.25 8.15
C ASN A 651 -27.26 2.87 7.53
N ILE A 652 -26.22 2.03 7.37
CA ILE A 652 -26.37 0.64 6.91
C ILE A 652 -27.20 -0.16 7.91
N SER A 653 -27.01 0.04 9.22
CA SER A 653 -27.79 -0.68 10.24
C SER A 653 -29.28 -0.33 10.18
N LEU A 654 -29.63 0.93 9.92
CA LEU A 654 -31.02 1.34 9.71
C LEU A 654 -31.63 0.65 8.48
N LEU A 655 -30.90 0.63 7.36
CA LEU A 655 -31.36 -0.05 6.13
C LEU A 655 -31.56 -1.55 6.34
N LEU A 656 -30.61 -2.22 7.00
CA LEU A 656 -30.72 -3.64 7.32
C LEU A 656 -31.88 -3.93 8.28
N PHE A 657 -32.11 -3.06 9.27
CA PHE A 657 -33.23 -3.19 10.20
C PHE A 657 -34.58 -3.08 9.47
N LEU A 658 -34.75 -2.10 8.59
CA LEU A 658 -35.94 -1.97 7.73
C LEU A 658 -36.12 -3.19 6.82
N GLY A 659 -35.03 -3.68 6.23
CA GLY A 659 -35.02 -4.93 5.45
C GLY A 659 -35.45 -6.14 6.28
N SER A 660 -35.07 -6.20 7.56
CA SER A 660 -35.49 -7.28 8.47
C SER A 660 -37.00 -7.25 8.74
N ILE A 661 -37.62 -6.07 8.83
CA ILE A 661 -39.08 -5.94 8.99
C ILE A 661 -39.81 -6.50 7.76
N ALA A 662 -39.33 -6.15 6.56
CA ALA A 662 -39.89 -6.70 5.32
C ALA A 662 -39.72 -8.23 5.25
N LEU A 663 -38.57 -8.74 5.67
CA LEU A 663 -38.30 -10.19 5.75
C LEU A 663 -39.24 -10.89 6.73
N TRP A 664 -39.48 -10.33 7.92
CA TRP A 664 -40.45 -10.85 8.88
C TRP A 664 -41.87 -10.86 8.31
N PHE A 665 -42.30 -9.79 7.64
CA PHE A 665 -43.61 -9.75 6.99
C PHE A 665 -43.74 -10.84 5.91
N TYR A 666 -42.68 -11.07 5.13
CA TYR A 666 -42.65 -12.13 4.14
C TYR A 666 -42.75 -13.53 4.77
N ILE A 667 -41.96 -13.81 5.81
CA ILE A 667 -41.93 -15.11 6.49
C ILE A 667 -43.25 -15.42 7.20
N LEU A 668 -43.85 -14.44 7.88
CA LEU A 668 -45.11 -14.62 8.60
C LEU A 668 -46.30 -14.92 7.69
N ASN A 669 -46.19 -14.60 6.39
CA ASN A 669 -47.17 -14.93 5.36
C ASN A 669 -46.90 -16.28 4.68
N GLN A 670 -45.82 -16.98 5.01
CA GLN A 670 -45.54 -18.33 4.51
C GLN A 670 -46.30 -19.39 5.33
N PRO A 671 -46.61 -20.56 4.74
CA PRO A 671 -47.24 -21.65 5.48
C PRO A 671 -46.36 -22.11 6.65
N ARG A 672 -47.00 -22.42 7.79
CA ARG A 672 -46.32 -23.02 8.95
C ARG A 672 -45.76 -24.38 8.58
N GLY A 673 -44.53 -24.64 9.00
CA GLY A 673 -43.80 -25.87 8.72
C GLY A 673 -42.38 -25.58 8.26
N THR A 674 -41.52 -26.58 8.40
CA THR A 674 -40.12 -26.51 7.96
C THR A 674 -39.88 -27.56 6.89
N VAL A 675 -39.35 -27.15 5.74
CA VAL A 675 -39.11 -28.06 4.59
C VAL A 675 -38.02 -29.10 4.90
N LEU A 676 -37.18 -28.83 5.90
CA LEU A 676 -36.04 -29.66 6.28
C LEU A 676 -36.32 -30.68 7.40
N GLN A 677 -37.57 -31.00 7.71
CA GLN A 677 -37.83 -32.15 8.57
C GLN A 677 -37.51 -33.45 7.81
N GLY A 678 -36.40 -34.10 8.17
CA GLY A 678 -36.19 -35.52 7.88
C GLY A 678 -37.32 -36.38 8.47
N PRO A 679 -37.52 -37.61 7.99
CA PRO A 679 -38.71 -38.40 8.27
C PRO A 679 -38.75 -38.82 9.73
N THR A 680 -39.53 -38.12 10.55
CA THR A 680 -39.93 -38.62 11.86
C THR A 680 -41.43 -38.41 12.06
N ALA A 681 -42.11 -39.55 12.31
CA ALA A 681 -43.48 -39.72 12.75
C ALA A 681 -44.62 -39.62 11.70
N SER A 682 -44.58 -40.53 10.71
CA SER A 682 -45.79 -41.11 10.13
C SER A 682 -45.92 -42.57 10.59
N THR A 683 -46.17 -42.75 11.88
CA THR A 683 -46.75 -43.98 12.46
C THR A 683 -47.48 -43.60 13.74
N ALA A 684 -48.76 -43.99 13.82
CA ALA A 684 -49.79 -43.67 14.83
C ALA A 684 -50.54 -42.35 14.48
N HIS A 685 -51.77 -42.37 13.96
CA HIS A 685 -52.95 -43.15 14.34
C HIS A 685 -53.96 -43.25 13.19
#